data_AF-A0A961Y104-F1
#
_entry.id   AF-A0A961Y104-F1
#
_cell.length_a   1.000
_cell.length_b   1.000
_cell.length_c   1.000
_cell.angle_alpha   90.00
_cell.angle_beta   90.00
_cell.angle_gamma   90.00
#
_symmetry.space_group_name_H-M   'P 1'
#
loop_
_entity.id
_entity.type
_entity.pdbx_description
1 polymer ?
#
loop_
_entity_poly.entity_id
_entity_poly.type
_entity_poly.pdbx_seq_one_letter_code
_entity_poly.pdbx_strand_id
1 'polypeptide(L)'
;LHPLYVSAVDSGNLAGHLLAVASACNEWSMAPAVHVQGDFDGILDTLDILSETLAALPDDRRQLRPLRQRLADRIVGMRRAVNTIKSEPETAAIRTLNLAVLVGDIRKLAAGIHSETRSEASEILSDWAGELVATCEAHVSDSHADERGLEAMRLRLINVRDRARKFAFEMEFGFLLRRDRNLISIGYRPQDRQLDEACYDLLASEARLTSLFAIAKGDIATEHWFRLGRPIAEIGFSGALMSWSGSMFEYLMPPLVMKEPNGGILNQTNQLIVRRQIQYGKSKNIPWGISESAYNARDREMNYQYTNFGVPGLGLKRGLAQNTVIAPYATALAAQYRPDAAVANLERLRGLGALGKYGYYDAVDFTPQRLPEGRDHAVVYNYMAHHTGMSIVAIANAVFEGRMRDRFHADPVIEAAELLLQEKAPRDVPSTTIRTEADERSDLRVLEENFDTRLILAPHRELRATNVLSNGRYSVMVTATGSGYSRFGDFAVTRWQPDPTEDRFGSYIFLTDVATGDWWSATSQPKRAPGETAQTIFTDDKASFQKVVGELRSEVEVIVAAEANGEGRRVTLVNTGPVDRYIDLTSYSEIVIAPEAGDNAHPVFSKMFVKTEIDSTRNAIFAERRVRQSGETTLAFCHFVTASTGFSRETEAETDRRAFLGRGRTLANPVVFENDAKLGGGQGFTLDPIAALRCRMRVPSGKKVSVTFWTVVGADRAEVETAIHSLDHLESFQRQVTLAWTRSQVQTRHVGLSLSDAANVQKLARYLLYPEPWTRLAPDAISSGLGKQSTLWPMAISGDYPIFALRIGDVADIEIVASALRMQEYMRARGIVADLVIVNEQASSYVQDLQQAIEFLCENGRARGGEQGPRQHIFAVRRDLMEEDSYRTLLAAARIVLHTRNGTIFDQIERAEAAEIDARGKPNADSSTDNLPARSVGRARTLAASGDQLMFWNGIGGFDRDGRDYVVRLSGDEVTPQPWINVIANRNFGFHSSAGGASFSWSRNSRDFQLTPWSNDPVINRTGEALYICDMATG
;
A
#
# COMPACT_ATOMS: atom_id res chain seq x y z
N LEU A 1 25.75 -19.50 -16.59
CA LEU A 1 25.48 -18.31 -15.75
C LEU A 1 26.81 -17.87 -15.15
N HIS A 2 27.24 -16.62 -15.37
CA HIS A 2 28.41 -16.07 -14.67
C HIS A 2 27.94 -15.53 -13.32
N PRO A 3 28.46 -15.99 -12.18
CA PRO A 3 28.01 -15.53 -10.87
C PRO A 3 28.40 -14.07 -10.65
N LEU A 4 27.47 -13.27 -10.12
CA LEU A 4 27.73 -11.88 -9.70
C LEU A 4 28.48 -11.82 -8.37
N TYR A 5 28.33 -12.86 -7.55
CA TYR A 5 28.95 -12.99 -6.24
C TYR A 5 29.18 -14.47 -5.92
N VAL A 6 30.31 -14.78 -5.26
CA VAL A 6 30.63 -16.13 -4.78
C VAL A 6 30.71 -16.08 -3.26
N SER A 7 29.72 -16.67 -2.59
CA SER A 7 29.60 -16.76 -1.13
C SER A 7 30.38 -17.96 -0.60
N ALA A 8 31.23 -17.75 0.42
CA ALA A 8 31.98 -18.84 1.03
C ALA A 8 31.07 -19.84 1.78
N VAL A 9 30.03 -19.32 2.45
CA VAL A 9 29.05 -20.10 3.20
C VAL A 9 28.20 -20.95 2.27
N ASP A 10 27.59 -20.33 1.25
CA ASP A 10 26.68 -21.05 0.36
C ASP A 10 27.41 -22.15 -0.41
N SER A 11 28.65 -21.87 -0.82
CA SER A 11 29.50 -22.84 -1.52
C SER A 11 29.83 -24.04 -0.64
N GLY A 12 30.25 -23.83 0.62
CA GLY A 12 30.58 -24.93 1.52
C GLY A 12 29.35 -25.71 2.01
N ASN A 13 28.23 -25.02 2.21
CA ASN A 13 26.95 -25.67 2.52
C ASN A 13 26.49 -26.57 1.39
N LEU A 14 26.57 -26.09 0.14
CA LEU A 14 26.27 -26.89 -1.03
C LEU A 14 27.20 -28.10 -1.12
N ALA A 15 28.52 -27.93 -0.90
CA ALA A 15 29.47 -29.02 -0.90
C ALA A 15 29.14 -30.11 0.16
N GLY A 16 28.82 -29.69 1.38
CA GLY A 16 28.43 -30.62 2.45
C GLY A 16 27.17 -31.42 2.13
N HIS A 17 26.14 -30.77 1.58
CA HIS A 17 24.90 -31.44 1.18
C HIS A 17 25.09 -32.34 -0.05
N LEU A 18 25.94 -31.95 -1.01
CA LEU A 18 26.30 -32.80 -2.15
C LEU A 18 26.97 -34.10 -1.71
N LEU A 19 27.82 -34.07 -0.67
CA LEU A 19 28.38 -35.29 -0.08
C LEU A 19 27.33 -36.15 0.60
N ALA A 20 26.42 -35.55 1.39
CA ALA A 20 25.32 -36.29 1.99
C ALA A 20 24.45 -36.98 0.92
N VAL A 21 24.18 -36.31 -0.21
CA VAL A 21 23.49 -36.88 -1.38
C VAL A 21 24.30 -37.99 -2.02
N ALA A 22 25.61 -37.81 -2.20
CA ALA A 22 26.48 -38.84 -2.77
C ALA A 22 26.44 -40.12 -1.92
N SER A 23 26.59 -40.00 -0.60
CA SER A 23 26.50 -41.13 0.32
C SER A 23 25.11 -41.78 0.30
N ALA A 24 24.02 -40.99 0.26
CA ALA A 24 22.67 -41.53 0.12
C ALA A 24 22.49 -42.35 -1.17
N CYS A 25 22.94 -41.83 -2.31
CA CYS A 25 22.91 -42.54 -3.58
C CYS A 25 23.79 -43.79 -3.57
N ASN A 26 24.92 -43.75 -2.85
CA ASN A 26 25.79 -44.91 -2.68
C ASN A 26 25.08 -46.02 -1.90
N GLU A 27 24.50 -45.70 -0.73
CA GLU A 27 23.68 -46.63 0.06
C GLU A 27 22.58 -47.26 -0.80
N TRP A 28 21.80 -46.42 -1.50
CA TRP A 28 20.68 -46.89 -2.30
C TRP A 28 21.11 -47.73 -3.51
N SER A 29 22.30 -47.48 -4.06
CA SER A 29 22.85 -48.29 -5.16
C SER A 29 23.32 -49.69 -4.74
N MET A 30 23.55 -49.93 -3.44
CA MET A 30 23.94 -51.26 -2.95
C MET A 30 22.75 -52.22 -2.85
N ALA A 31 21.58 -51.70 -2.49
CA ALA A 31 20.35 -52.47 -2.37
C ALA A 31 19.14 -51.70 -2.94
N PRO A 32 19.08 -51.47 -4.26
CA PRO A 32 18.04 -50.61 -4.84
C PRO A 32 16.62 -51.14 -4.61
N ALA A 33 16.44 -52.47 -4.62
CA ALA A 33 15.15 -53.11 -4.36
C ALA A 33 14.56 -52.79 -2.98
N VAL A 34 15.40 -52.59 -1.96
CA VAL A 34 14.95 -52.26 -0.59
C VAL A 34 14.47 -50.82 -0.50
N HIS A 35 15.02 -49.92 -1.32
CA HIS A 35 14.72 -48.49 -1.26
C HIS A 35 13.66 -48.04 -2.28
N VAL A 36 13.33 -48.87 -3.27
CA VAL A 36 12.23 -48.64 -4.23
C VAL A 36 10.87 -48.94 -3.61
N GLN A 37 10.79 -49.91 -2.71
CA GLN A 37 9.56 -50.15 -1.97
C GLN A 37 9.40 -49.06 -0.91
N GLY A 38 8.76 -47.95 -1.29
CA GLY A 38 8.46 -46.85 -0.39
C GLY A 38 7.60 -47.29 0.80
N ASP A 39 7.79 -46.64 1.95
CA ASP A 39 6.98 -46.89 3.15
C ASP A 39 5.54 -46.39 2.92
N PHE A 40 4.57 -47.26 3.19
CA PHE A 40 3.15 -46.94 3.10
C PHE A 40 2.68 -45.95 4.17
N ASP A 41 3.50 -45.66 5.18
CA ASP A 41 3.19 -44.65 6.21
C ASP A 41 2.99 -43.24 5.63
N GLY A 42 3.68 -42.87 4.54
CA GLY A 42 3.47 -41.57 3.89
C GLY A 42 2.05 -41.39 3.33
N ILE A 43 1.39 -42.48 2.93
CA ILE A 43 -0.03 -42.45 2.53
C ILE A 43 -0.91 -42.17 3.75
N LEU A 44 -0.60 -42.75 4.91
CA LEU A 44 -1.34 -42.50 6.14
C LEU A 44 -1.23 -41.04 6.60
N ASP A 45 -0.02 -40.47 6.54
CA ASP A 45 0.20 -39.05 6.86
C ASP A 45 -0.61 -38.12 5.96
N THR A 46 -0.64 -38.40 4.65
CA THR A 46 -1.44 -37.63 3.69
C THR A 46 -2.94 -37.74 3.99
N LEU A 47 -3.41 -38.93 4.41
CA LEU A 47 -4.80 -39.13 4.84
C LEU A 47 -5.15 -38.39 6.14
N ASP A 48 -4.19 -38.27 7.06
CA ASP A 48 -4.35 -37.48 8.29
C ASP A 48 -4.52 -35.98 7.96
N ILE A 49 -3.68 -35.45 7.07
CA ILE A 49 -3.81 -34.06 6.57
C ILE A 49 -5.14 -33.85 5.84
N LEU A 50 -5.56 -34.81 5.01
CA LEU A 50 -6.86 -34.74 4.32
C LEU A 50 -8.03 -34.75 5.30
N SER A 51 -7.92 -35.52 6.40
CA SER A 51 -8.94 -35.55 7.45
C SER A 51 -9.02 -34.22 8.19
N GLU A 52 -7.86 -33.64 8.52
CA GLU A 52 -7.76 -32.35 9.20
C GLU A 52 -8.31 -31.20 8.34
N THR A 53 -7.93 -31.14 7.07
CA THR A 53 -8.41 -30.13 6.11
C THR A 53 -9.93 -30.26 5.88
N LEU A 54 -10.45 -31.49 5.81
CA LEU A 54 -11.90 -31.72 5.73
C LEU A 54 -12.62 -31.24 7.00
N ALA A 55 -12.03 -31.44 8.18
CA ALA A 55 -12.60 -31.00 9.45
C ALA A 55 -12.59 -29.47 9.61
N ALA A 56 -11.60 -28.78 9.06
CA ALA A 56 -11.48 -27.33 9.09
C ALA A 56 -12.53 -26.60 8.24
N LEU A 57 -13.16 -27.28 7.27
CA LEU A 57 -14.21 -26.68 6.45
C LEU A 57 -15.47 -26.34 7.29
N PRO A 58 -16.09 -25.16 7.11
CA PRO A 58 -17.34 -24.82 7.78
C PRO A 58 -18.46 -25.84 7.48
N ASP A 59 -19.26 -26.21 8.49
CA ASP A 59 -20.45 -27.07 8.32
C ASP A 59 -21.77 -26.27 8.25
N ASP A 60 -21.76 -25.20 7.47
CA ASP A 60 -22.87 -24.26 7.32
C ASP A 60 -23.89 -24.71 6.26
N ARG A 61 -23.46 -25.47 5.24
CA ARG A 61 -24.32 -25.91 4.13
C ARG A 61 -24.83 -27.34 4.30
N ARG A 62 -26.12 -27.47 4.64
CA ARG A 62 -26.80 -28.78 4.79
C ARG A 62 -26.65 -29.71 3.57
N GLN A 63 -26.58 -29.16 2.36
CA GLN A 63 -26.45 -29.92 1.12
C GLN A 63 -25.07 -30.61 0.97
N LEU A 64 -24.04 -30.12 1.64
CA LEU A 64 -22.68 -30.68 1.57
C LEU A 64 -22.43 -31.80 2.59
N ARG A 65 -23.25 -31.91 3.65
CA ARG A 65 -23.11 -32.93 4.70
C ARG A 65 -23.01 -34.36 4.16
N PRO A 66 -23.83 -34.80 3.20
CA PRO A 66 -23.71 -36.15 2.64
C PRO A 66 -22.38 -36.38 1.90
N LEU A 67 -21.87 -35.36 1.18
CA LEU A 67 -20.60 -35.45 0.47
C LEU A 67 -19.43 -35.51 1.47
N ARG A 68 -19.46 -34.69 2.52
CA ARG A 68 -18.46 -34.70 3.60
C ARG A 68 -18.41 -36.04 4.31
N GLN A 69 -19.56 -36.60 4.68
CA GLN A 69 -19.62 -37.91 5.32
C GLN A 69 -19.04 -39.00 4.40
N ARG A 70 -19.42 -39.01 3.12
CA ARG A 70 -18.88 -39.97 2.15
C ARG A 70 -17.36 -39.85 2.00
N LEU A 71 -16.83 -38.63 1.95
CA LEU A 71 -15.38 -38.42 1.89
C LEU A 71 -14.69 -38.94 3.15
N ALA A 72 -15.21 -38.63 4.34
CA ALA A 72 -14.69 -39.14 5.61
C ALA A 72 -14.71 -40.69 5.65
N ASP A 73 -15.80 -41.32 5.22
CA ASP A 73 -15.91 -42.78 5.16
C ASP A 73 -14.87 -43.38 4.18
N ARG A 74 -14.62 -42.71 3.04
CA ARG A 74 -13.59 -43.12 2.07
C ARG A 74 -12.18 -42.97 2.63
N ILE A 75 -11.90 -41.92 3.40
CA ILE A 75 -10.61 -41.74 4.08
C ILE A 75 -10.36 -42.87 5.09
N VAL A 76 -11.37 -43.20 5.91
CA VAL A 76 -11.29 -44.31 6.87
C VAL A 76 -11.11 -45.65 6.15
N GLY A 77 -11.82 -45.86 5.04
CA GLY A 77 -11.69 -47.05 4.19
C GLY A 77 -10.29 -47.19 3.61
N MET A 78 -9.72 -46.10 3.09
CA MET A 78 -8.35 -46.06 2.56
C MET A 78 -7.32 -46.38 3.65
N ARG A 79 -7.46 -45.79 4.84
CA ARG A 79 -6.59 -46.08 5.99
C ARG A 79 -6.58 -47.57 6.35
N ARG A 80 -7.76 -48.21 6.37
CA ARG A 80 -7.86 -49.66 6.60
C ARG A 80 -7.15 -50.46 5.51
N ALA A 81 -7.35 -50.10 4.24
CA ALA A 81 -6.71 -50.77 3.11
C ALA A 81 -5.18 -50.69 3.19
N VAL A 82 -4.63 -49.51 3.50
CA VAL A 82 -3.20 -49.30 3.69
C VAL A 82 -2.68 -50.12 4.87
N ASN A 83 -3.35 -50.09 6.02
CA ASN A 83 -2.96 -50.90 7.18
C ASN A 83 -2.99 -52.41 6.90
N THR A 84 -3.93 -52.90 6.10
CA THR A 84 -3.95 -54.31 5.67
C THR A 84 -2.76 -54.65 4.78
N ILE A 85 -2.36 -53.75 3.88
CA ILE A 85 -1.15 -53.94 3.05
C ILE A 85 0.10 -54.02 3.95
N LYS A 86 0.20 -53.15 4.96
CA LYS A 86 1.29 -53.18 5.94
C LYS A 86 1.32 -54.48 6.76
N SER A 87 0.16 -55.03 7.14
CA SER A 87 0.08 -56.28 7.90
C SER A 87 0.28 -57.55 7.06
N GLU A 88 0.05 -57.49 5.75
CA GLU A 88 0.16 -58.62 4.81
C GLU A 88 1.08 -58.27 3.61
N PRO A 89 2.41 -58.11 3.82
CA PRO A 89 3.34 -57.61 2.79
C PRO A 89 3.39 -58.49 1.54
N GLU A 90 3.16 -59.79 1.67
CA GLU A 90 3.16 -60.76 0.57
C GLU A 90 2.08 -60.46 -0.49
N THR A 91 1.01 -59.77 -0.10
CA THR A 91 -0.09 -59.38 -0.99
C THR A 91 -0.01 -57.92 -1.45
N ALA A 92 1.04 -57.19 -1.04
CA ALA A 92 1.17 -55.76 -1.26
C ALA A 92 1.14 -55.39 -2.75
N ALA A 93 1.86 -56.12 -3.62
CA ALA A 93 1.92 -55.83 -5.06
C ALA A 93 0.53 -55.85 -5.73
N ILE A 94 -0.32 -56.81 -5.35
CA ILE A 94 -1.69 -56.93 -5.90
C ILE A 94 -2.61 -55.88 -5.29
N ARG A 95 -2.50 -55.65 -3.97
CA ARG A 95 -3.37 -54.71 -3.24
C ARG A 95 -3.03 -53.24 -3.51
N THR A 96 -1.81 -52.92 -3.94
CA THR A 96 -1.39 -51.54 -4.28
C THR A 96 -2.18 -50.99 -5.47
N LEU A 97 -2.54 -51.83 -6.45
CA LEU A 97 -3.43 -51.43 -7.56
C LEU A 97 -4.82 -50.98 -7.08
N ASN A 98 -5.34 -51.58 -6.00
CA ASN A 98 -6.64 -51.20 -5.44
C ASN A 98 -6.60 -49.81 -4.78
N LEU A 99 -5.43 -49.35 -4.32
CA LEU A 99 -5.27 -48.01 -3.74
C LEU A 99 -5.54 -46.92 -4.77
N ALA A 100 -5.07 -47.09 -6.02
CA ALA A 100 -5.30 -46.16 -7.12
C ALA A 100 -6.80 -45.96 -7.43
N VAL A 101 -7.60 -47.02 -7.27
CA VAL A 101 -9.06 -46.94 -7.45
C VAL A 101 -9.72 -46.18 -6.29
N LEU A 102 -9.36 -46.51 -5.05
CA LEU A 102 -9.91 -45.88 -3.85
C LEU A 102 -9.60 -44.39 -3.78
N VAL A 103 -8.38 -43.98 -4.14
CA VAL A 103 -7.97 -42.58 -4.14
C VAL A 103 -8.67 -41.77 -5.25
N GLY A 104 -9.00 -42.39 -6.38
CA GLY A 104 -9.79 -41.76 -7.43
C GLY A 104 -11.18 -41.32 -6.96
N ASP A 105 -11.82 -42.10 -6.08
CA ASP A 105 -13.08 -41.73 -5.43
C ASP A 105 -12.90 -40.56 -4.45
N ILE A 106 -11.83 -40.56 -3.65
CA ILE A 106 -11.50 -39.46 -2.72
C ILE A 106 -11.31 -38.16 -3.50
N ARG A 107 -10.51 -38.16 -4.58
CA ARG A 107 -10.31 -36.97 -5.42
C ARG A 107 -11.61 -36.44 -6.00
N LYS A 108 -12.48 -37.30 -6.51
CA LYS A 108 -13.80 -36.89 -7.06
C LYS A 108 -14.67 -36.22 -6.01
N LEU A 109 -14.70 -36.77 -4.79
CA LEU A 109 -15.49 -36.21 -3.69
C LEU A 109 -14.93 -34.86 -3.21
N ALA A 110 -13.60 -34.74 -3.09
CA ALA A 110 -12.94 -33.49 -2.73
C ALA A 110 -13.17 -32.40 -3.79
N ALA A 111 -13.03 -32.72 -5.07
CA ALA A 111 -13.31 -31.81 -6.18
C ALA A 111 -14.79 -31.37 -6.22
N GLY A 112 -15.72 -32.29 -5.92
CA GLY A 112 -17.14 -31.96 -5.81
C GLY A 112 -17.46 -31.02 -4.63
N ILE A 113 -16.77 -31.16 -3.50
CA ILE A 113 -16.90 -30.22 -2.38
C ILE A 113 -16.35 -28.84 -2.79
N HIS A 114 -15.21 -28.79 -3.48
CA HIS A 114 -14.63 -27.55 -3.97
C HIS A 114 -15.53 -26.85 -5.00
N SER A 115 -16.09 -27.57 -5.98
CA SER A 115 -16.92 -26.97 -7.04
C SER A 115 -18.17 -26.25 -6.49
N GLU A 116 -18.73 -26.79 -5.41
CA GLU A 116 -19.90 -26.24 -4.71
C GLU A 116 -19.52 -25.10 -3.74
N THR A 117 -18.37 -25.21 -3.07
CA THR A 117 -17.98 -24.25 -2.02
C THR A 117 -17.23 -23.04 -2.58
N ARG A 118 -16.31 -23.28 -3.54
CA ARG A 118 -15.40 -22.29 -4.17
C ARG A 118 -14.65 -21.42 -3.17
N SER A 119 -14.11 -22.06 -2.14
CA SER A 119 -13.29 -21.41 -1.11
C SER A 119 -11.84 -21.88 -1.17
N GLU A 120 -10.91 -21.05 -0.69
CA GLU A 120 -9.48 -21.40 -0.57
C GLU A 120 -9.27 -22.68 0.27
N ALA A 121 -9.97 -22.81 1.40
CA ALA A 121 -9.91 -24.00 2.25
C ALA A 121 -10.35 -25.28 1.50
N SER A 122 -11.39 -25.18 0.66
CA SER A 122 -11.83 -26.31 -0.16
C SER A 122 -10.90 -26.61 -1.34
N GLU A 123 -10.16 -25.63 -1.82
CA GLU A 123 -9.10 -25.82 -2.82
C GLU A 123 -7.96 -26.63 -2.23
N ILE A 124 -7.49 -26.26 -1.03
CA ILE A 124 -6.45 -26.99 -0.30
C ILE A 124 -6.83 -28.47 -0.08
N LEU A 125 -8.09 -28.75 0.28
CA LEU A 125 -8.60 -30.13 0.38
C LEU A 125 -8.50 -30.89 -0.95
N SER A 126 -8.85 -30.22 -2.06
CA SER A 126 -8.78 -30.82 -3.40
C SER A 126 -7.32 -31.07 -3.83
N ASP A 127 -6.41 -30.15 -3.51
CA ASP A 127 -4.99 -30.27 -3.81
C ASP A 127 -4.36 -31.45 -3.05
N TRP A 128 -4.61 -31.58 -1.74
CA TRP A 128 -4.14 -32.73 -0.96
C TRP A 128 -4.71 -34.07 -1.45
N ALA A 129 -5.96 -34.08 -1.94
CA ALA A 129 -6.50 -35.27 -2.58
C ALA A 129 -5.78 -35.60 -3.89
N GLY A 130 -5.30 -34.59 -4.62
CA GLY A 130 -4.42 -34.74 -5.79
C GLY A 130 -3.06 -35.33 -5.44
N GLU A 131 -2.40 -34.81 -4.39
CA GLU A 131 -1.12 -35.33 -3.89
C GLU A 131 -1.24 -36.79 -3.41
N LEU A 132 -2.36 -37.15 -2.78
CA LEU A 132 -2.65 -38.52 -2.40
C LEU A 132 -2.74 -39.45 -3.63
N VAL A 133 -3.34 -38.97 -4.74
CA VAL A 133 -3.37 -39.73 -6.02
C VAL A 133 -1.95 -39.93 -6.53
N ALA A 134 -1.17 -38.85 -6.64
CA ALA A 134 0.20 -38.91 -7.12
C ALA A 134 1.07 -39.87 -6.28
N THR A 135 0.91 -39.85 -4.96
CA THR A 135 1.60 -40.76 -4.03
C THR A 135 1.21 -42.21 -4.28
N CYS A 136 -0.09 -42.51 -4.43
CA CYS A 136 -0.55 -43.87 -4.73
C CYS A 136 -0.08 -44.37 -6.11
N GLU A 137 -0.10 -43.50 -7.12
CA GLU A 137 0.40 -43.82 -8.47
C GLU A 137 1.91 -44.10 -8.45
N ALA A 138 2.69 -43.36 -7.65
CA ALA A 138 4.11 -43.64 -7.45
C ALA A 138 4.34 -45.04 -6.85
N HIS A 139 3.61 -45.41 -5.78
CA HIS A 139 3.69 -46.76 -5.21
C HIS A 139 3.29 -47.87 -6.20
N VAL A 140 2.28 -47.62 -7.06
CA VAL A 140 1.92 -48.56 -8.13
C VAL A 140 3.05 -48.69 -9.15
N SER A 141 3.69 -47.59 -9.53
CA SER A 141 4.85 -47.62 -10.44
C SER A 141 6.00 -48.42 -9.83
N ASP A 142 6.31 -48.17 -8.56
CA ASP A 142 7.40 -48.83 -7.84
C ASP A 142 7.16 -50.33 -7.64
N SER A 143 5.90 -50.76 -7.47
CA SER A 143 5.55 -52.18 -7.33
C SER A 143 5.73 -53.00 -8.61
N HIS A 144 5.91 -52.35 -9.76
CA HIS A 144 6.09 -53.00 -11.08
C HIS A 144 7.55 -52.92 -11.58
N ALA A 145 8.50 -52.48 -10.75
CA ALA A 145 9.91 -52.42 -11.13
C ALA A 145 10.47 -53.84 -11.40
N ASP A 146 10.81 -54.11 -12.65
CA ASP A 146 11.47 -55.36 -13.05
C ASP A 146 12.99 -55.30 -12.80
N GLU A 147 13.69 -56.44 -12.91
CA GLU A 147 15.15 -56.51 -12.68
C GLU A 147 15.93 -55.53 -13.58
N ARG A 148 15.44 -55.28 -14.81
CA ARG A 148 16.06 -54.33 -15.74
C ARG A 148 15.90 -52.89 -15.26
N GLY A 149 14.72 -52.52 -14.76
CA GLY A 149 14.45 -51.22 -14.17
C GLY A 149 15.29 -50.96 -12.91
N LEU A 150 15.44 -51.97 -12.06
CA LEU A 150 16.29 -51.90 -10.86
C LEU A 150 17.76 -51.69 -11.22
N GLU A 151 18.29 -52.40 -12.23
CA GLU A 151 19.67 -52.22 -12.67
C GLU A 151 19.88 -50.85 -13.34
N ALA A 152 18.95 -50.39 -14.18
CA ALA A 152 19.01 -49.06 -14.77
C ALA A 152 19.01 -47.95 -13.70
N MET A 153 18.19 -48.10 -12.66
CA MET A 153 18.16 -47.18 -11.52
C MET A 153 19.46 -47.24 -10.72
N ARG A 154 20.02 -48.43 -10.48
CA ARG A 154 21.32 -48.60 -9.83
C ARG A 154 22.41 -47.80 -10.54
N LEU A 155 22.51 -47.95 -11.86
CA LEU A 155 23.47 -47.21 -12.69
C LEU A 155 23.24 -45.68 -12.61
N ARG A 156 21.97 -45.26 -12.58
CA ARG A 156 21.62 -43.84 -12.42
C ARG A 156 22.03 -43.30 -11.05
N LEU A 157 21.81 -44.06 -9.96
CA LEU A 157 22.22 -43.69 -8.60
C LEU A 157 23.74 -43.56 -8.51
N ILE A 158 24.49 -44.49 -9.09
CA ILE A 158 25.96 -44.43 -9.18
C ILE A 158 26.40 -43.17 -9.93
N ASN A 159 25.76 -42.85 -11.06
CA ASN A 159 26.08 -41.65 -11.84
C ASN A 159 25.83 -40.36 -11.02
N VAL A 160 24.69 -40.28 -10.32
CA VAL A 160 24.37 -39.12 -9.46
C VAL A 160 25.35 -39.03 -8.29
N ARG A 161 25.70 -40.14 -7.64
CA ARG A 161 26.72 -40.21 -6.60
C ARG A 161 28.04 -39.61 -7.08
N ASP A 162 28.55 -40.12 -8.20
CA ASP A 162 29.86 -39.72 -8.72
C ASP A 162 29.87 -38.25 -9.12
N ARG A 163 28.78 -37.77 -9.73
CA ARG A 163 28.64 -36.35 -10.09
C ARG A 163 28.53 -35.44 -8.86
N ALA A 164 27.72 -35.80 -7.87
CA ALA A 164 27.54 -35.00 -6.67
C ALA A 164 28.86 -34.87 -5.90
N ARG A 165 29.56 -36.00 -5.71
CA ARG A 165 30.89 -36.01 -5.10
C ARG A 165 31.90 -35.20 -5.93
N LYS A 166 31.91 -35.37 -7.26
CA LYS A 166 32.77 -34.60 -8.16
C LYS A 166 32.54 -33.10 -8.03
N PHE A 167 31.28 -32.65 -8.05
CA PHE A 167 30.95 -31.23 -7.90
C PHE A 167 31.42 -30.66 -6.56
N ALA A 168 31.28 -31.40 -5.46
CA ALA A 168 31.77 -30.95 -4.16
C ALA A 168 33.32 -30.81 -4.13
N PHE A 169 34.05 -31.76 -4.71
CA PHE A 169 35.52 -31.77 -4.69
C PHE A 169 36.17 -30.88 -5.77
N GLU A 170 35.47 -30.53 -6.84
CA GLU A 170 35.97 -29.57 -7.85
C GLU A 170 35.83 -28.10 -7.41
N MET A 171 35.07 -27.80 -6.34
CA MET A 171 34.99 -26.44 -5.78
C MET A 171 36.33 -26.04 -5.14
N GLU A 172 36.89 -24.90 -5.53
CA GLU A 172 38.16 -24.40 -4.99
C GLU A 172 37.91 -23.40 -3.85
N PHE A 173 38.33 -23.73 -2.62
CA PHE A 173 38.18 -22.82 -1.46
C PHE A 173 39.44 -22.01 -1.17
N GLY A 174 40.60 -22.42 -1.68
CA GLY A 174 41.89 -21.80 -1.37
C GLY A 174 41.99 -20.32 -1.76
N PHE A 175 41.30 -19.88 -2.82
CA PHE A 175 41.32 -18.48 -3.25
C PHE A 175 40.49 -17.56 -2.33
N LEU A 176 39.58 -18.11 -1.53
CA LEU A 176 38.80 -17.36 -0.54
C LEU A 176 39.59 -17.13 0.76
N LEU A 177 40.73 -17.78 0.93
CA LEU A 177 41.58 -17.64 2.11
C LEU A 177 42.39 -16.33 2.06
N ARG A 178 42.17 -15.46 3.05
CA ARG A 178 43.04 -14.31 3.31
C ARG A 178 44.28 -14.77 4.07
N ARG A 179 45.39 -14.92 3.34
CA ARG A 179 46.67 -15.46 3.87
C ARG A 179 47.25 -14.64 5.03
N ASP A 180 46.98 -13.34 5.08
CA ASP A 180 47.39 -12.43 6.15
C ASP A 180 46.67 -12.69 7.48
N ARG A 181 45.40 -13.12 7.41
CA ARG A 181 44.57 -13.37 8.61
C ARG A 181 44.44 -14.86 8.95
N ASN A 182 44.74 -15.73 7.99
CA ASN A 182 44.45 -17.16 8.01
C ASN A 182 42.96 -17.46 8.24
N LEU A 183 42.10 -16.64 7.61
CA LEU A 183 40.64 -16.72 7.70
C LEU A 183 40.01 -16.65 6.30
N ILE A 184 38.85 -17.27 6.14
CA ILE A 184 38.09 -17.27 4.89
C ILE A 184 37.33 -15.94 4.76
N SER A 185 37.46 -15.27 3.61
CA SER A 185 36.65 -14.10 3.24
C SER A 185 35.17 -14.46 3.14
N ILE A 186 34.27 -13.53 3.46
CA ILE A 186 32.82 -13.79 3.38
C ILE A 186 32.39 -14.13 1.95
N GLY A 187 33.01 -13.49 0.96
CA GLY A 187 32.86 -13.87 -0.44
C GLY A 187 33.87 -13.19 -1.36
N TYR A 188 33.55 -13.29 -2.64
CA TYR A 188 34.36 -12.80 -3.75
C TYR A 188 33.46 -12.17 -4.82
N ARG A 189 33.83 -10.97 -5.29
CA ARG A 189 33.18 -10.26 -6.39
C ARG A 189 33.92 -10.51 -7.70
N PRO A 190 33.40 -11.34 -8.62
CA PRO A 190 34.14 -11.73 -9.83
C PRO A 190 34.39 -10.57 -10.81
N GLN A 191 33.50 -9.59 -10.85
CA GLN A 191 33.63 -8.40 -11.71
C GLN A 191 34.81 -7.52 -11.27
N ASP A 192 34.94 -7.31 -9.96
CA ASP A 192 36.01 -6.51 -9.36
C ASP A 192 37.31 -7.29 -9.15
N ARG A 193 37.24 -8.63 -9.31
CA ARG A 193 38.30 -9.58 -8.97
C ARG A 193 38.84 -9.39 -7.55
N GLN A 194 37.94 -9.16 -6.60
CA GLN A 194 38.28 -8.77 -5.24
C GLN A 194 37.59 -9.66 -4.20
N LEU A 195 38.33 -10.04 -3.16
CA LEU A 195 37.77 -10.63 -1.94
C LEU A 195 37.17 -9.53 -1.06
N ASP A 196 36.11 -9.88 -0.32
CA ASP A 196 35.63 -8.99 0.73
C ASP A 196 36.67 -8.79 1.84
N GLU A 197 36.65 -7.60 2.45
CA GLU A 197 37.58 -7.29 3.53
C GLU A 197 37.23 -8.03 4.83
N ALA A 198 35.94 -8.31 5.02
CA ALA A 198 35.41 -9.05 6.15
C ALA A 198 35.64 -10.56 5.99
N CYS A 199 35.92 -11.23 7.10
CA CYS A 199 36.19 -12.67 7.15
C CYS A 199 35.27 -13.33 8.16
N TYR A 200 35.03 -14.63 7.97
CA TYR A 200 34.45 -15.46 9.01
C TYR A 200 35.50 -15.75 10.07
N ASP A 201 35.34 -15.13 11.24
CA ASP A 201 36.29 -15.16 12.33
C ASP A 201 35.73 -15.79 13.61
N LEU A 202 34.53 -16.40 13.57
CA LEU A 202 33.89 -17.04 14.71
C LEU A 202 33.65 -18.53 14.46
N LEU A 203 33.86 -19.36 15.49
CA LEU A 203 33.57 -20.80 15.43
C LEU A 203 32.05 -21.07 15.45
N ALA A 204 31.29 -20.24 16.17
CA ALA A 204 29.83 -20.26 16.13
C ALA A 204 29.29 -19.46 14.94
N SER A 205 29.53 -20.00 13.75
CA SER A 205 29.01 -19.48 12.48
C SER A 205 28.67 -20.65 11.55
N GLU A 206 27.75 -20.38 10.65
CA GLU A 206 27.36 -21.18 9.51
C GLU A 206 28.56 -21.57 8.61
N ALA A 207 29.59 -20.72 8.54
CA ALA A 207 30.81 -20.95 7.77
C ALA A 207 31.71 -22.08 8.30
N ARG A 208 31.43 -22.62 9.49
CA ARG A 208 32.22 -23.72 10.06
C ARG A 208 32.12 -25.00 9.24
N LEU A 209 31.01 -25.24 8.56
CA LEU A 209 30.88 -26.38 7.64
C LEU A 209 31.83 -26.21 6.44
N THR A 210 31.85 -25.02 5.83
CA THR A 210 32.83 -24.66 4.78
C THR A 210 34.25 -24.87 5.26
N SER A 211 34.57 -24.41 6.47
CA SER A 211 35.89 -24.50 7.06
C SER A 211 36.32 -25.96 7.26
N LEU A 212 35.43 -26.80 7.81
CA LEU A 212 35.69 -28.24 7.99
C LEU A 212 35.92 -28.92 6.63
N PHE A 213 35.04 -28.68 5.66
CA PHE A 213 35.14 -29.29 4.33
C PHE A 213 36.42 -28.88 3.59
N ALA A 214 36.77 -27.59 3.61
CA ALA A 214 37.97 -27.08 2.94
C ALA A 214 39.26 -27.63 3.57
N ILE A 215 39.28 -27.80 4.91
CA ILE A 215 40.41 -28.43 5.61
C ILE A 215 40.48 -29.93 5.27
N ALA A 216 39.36 -30.64 5.34
CA ALA A 216 39.28 -32.06 5.02
C ALA A 216 39.77 -32.35 3.59
N LYS A 217 39.33 -31.54 2.63
CA LYS A 217 39.76 -31.61 1.22
C LYS A 217 41.25 -31.30 1.03
N GLY A 218 41.85 -30.49 1.92
CA GLY A 218 43.24 -30.05 1.82
C GLY A 218 43.45 -28.71 1.08
N ASP A 219 42.37 -27.94 0.83
CA ASP A 219 42.46 -26.61 0.22
C ASP A 219 43.00 -25.55 1.21
N ILE A 220 42.74 -25.75 2.50
CA ILE A 220 43.08 -24.82 3.59
C ILE A 220 43.75 -25.60 4.73
N ALA A 221 44.75 -24.99 5.37
CA ALA A 221 45.50 -25.62 6.45
C ALA A 221 44.72 -25.66 7.78
N THR A 222 45.01 -26.64 8.64
CA THR A 222 44.30 -26.90 9.91
C THR A 222 44.35 -25.73 10.90
N GLU A 223 45.37 -24.88 10.82
CA GLU A 223 45.55 -23.69 11.66
C GLU A 223 44.38 -22.70 11.53
N HIS A 224 43.68 -22.72 10.39
CA HIS A 224 42.48 -21.92 10.18
C HIS A 224 41.40 -22.21 11.24
N TRP A 225 41.15 -23.48 11.56
CA TRP A 225 40.13 -23.90 12.54
C TRP A 225 40.40 -23.35 13.94
N PHE A 226 41.67 -23.34 14.34
CA PHE A 226 42.10 -22.81 15.64
C PHE A 226 42.17 -21.28 15.68
N ARG A 227 42.12 -20.63 14.51
CA ARG A 227 42.05 -19.17 14.41
C ARG A 227 40.64 -18.61 14.59
N LEU A 228 39.61 -19.43 14.39
CA LEU A 228 38.22 -19.05 14.63
C LEU A 228 38.00 -18.69 16.10
N GLY A 229 37.43 -17.52 16.35
CA GLY A 229 37.14 -16.99 17.67
C GLY A 229 36.14 -17.84 18.44
N ARG A 230 36.36 -17.94 19.74
CA ARG A 230 35.50 -18.66 20.70
C ARG A 230 34.97 -17.71 21.78
N PRO A 231 34.36 -16.56 21.43
CA PRO A 231 33.78 -15.68 22.44
C PRO A 231 32.62 -16.41 23.12
N ILE A 232 32.53 -16.36 24.45
CA ILE A 232 31.55 -17.10 25.24
C ILE A 232 30.62 -16.12 25.95
N ALA A 233 29.31 -16.37 25.87
CA ALA A 233 28.28 -15.72 26.69
C ALA A 233 27.82 -16.67 27.81
N GLU A 234 27.51 -16.08 28.97
CA GLU A 234 26.94 -16.81 30.10
C GLU A 234 25.42 -16.98 29.91
N ILE A 235 24.96 -18.23 29.96
CA ILE A 235 23.54 -18.60 29.87
C ILE A 235 23.19 -19.45 31.10
N GLY A 236 22.73 -18.79 32.16
CA GLY A 236 22.50 -19.43 33.45
C GLY A 236 23.83 -19.74 34.13
N PHE A 237 24.14 -21.02 34.33
CA PHE A 237 25.41 -21.48 34.95
C PHE A 237 26.35 -22.15 33.93
N SER A 238 26.19 -21.86 32.63
CA SER A 238 26.95 -22.51 31.56
C SER A 238 27.31 -21.52 30.46
N GLY A 239 28.45 -21.75 29.79
CA GLY A 239 28.91 -20.93 28.67
C GLY A 239 28.42 -21.47 27.32
N ALA A 240 27.99 -20.57 26.44
CA ALA A 240 27.69 -20.83 25.04
C ALA A 240 28.54 -19.90 24.15
N LEU A 241 29.01 -20.40 23.00
CA LEU A 241 29.70 -19.56 22.04
C LEU A 241 28.75 -18.48 21.47
N MET A 242 29.28 -17.28 21.24
CA MET A 242 28.56 -16.20 20.57
C MET A 242 28.84 -16.19 19.07
N SER A 243 27.83 -15.79 18.30
CA SER A 243 27.89 -15.58 16.86
C SER A 243 27.86 -14.08 16.54
N TRP A 244 27.91 -13.72 15.26
CA TRP A 244 27.90 -12.30 14.86
C TRP A 244 26.53 -11.67 15.11
N SER A 245 25.46 -12.24 14.56
CA SER A 245 24.12 -11.67 14.68
C SER A 245 23.29 -12.25 15.82
N GLY A 246 23.67 -13.41 16.38
CA GLY A 246 22.84 -14.13 17.35
C GLY A 246 21.63 -14.83 16.72
N SER A 247 21.67 -15.02 15.39
CA SER A 247 20.64 -15.69 14.60
C SER A 247 20.70 -17.20 14.83
N MET A 248 19.54 -17.86 14.96
CA MET A 248 19.50 -19.31 15.20
C MET A 248 20.09 -20.12 14.04
N PHE A 249 19.96 -19.63 12.80
CA PHE A 249 20.54 -20.24 11.62
C PHE A 249 22.06 -20.40 11.70
N GLU A 250 22.80 -19.38 12.19
CA GLU A 250 24.27 -19.41 12.32
C GLU A 250 24.74 -20.62 13.16
N TYR A 251 23.93 -21.01 14.15
CA TYR A 251 24.21 -22.13 15.04
C TYR A 251 23.72 -23.47 14.50
N LEU A 252 22.50 -23.51 13.95
CA LEU A 252 21.75 -24.76 13.73
C LEU A 252 21.75 -25.25 12.28
N MET A 253 22.27 -24.47 11.34
CA MET A 253 22.41 -24.90 9.95
C MET A 253 23.55 -25.93 9.75
N PRO A 254 24.79 -25.77 10.29
CA PRO A 254 25.83 -26.78 10.10
C PRO A 254 25.45 -28.20 10.60
N PRO A 255 24.78 -28.37 11.76
CA PRO A 255 24.32 -29.67 12.27
C PRO A 255 23.33 -30.43 11.38
N LEU A 256 22.81 -29.81 10.31
CA LEU A 256 21.96 -30.53 9.34
C LEU A 256 22.71 -31.71 8.71
N VAL A 257 24.00 -31.53 8.45
CA VAL A 257 24.87 -32.57 7.85
C VAL A 257 26.16 -32.79 8.65
N MET A 258 26.57 -31.86 9.51
CA MET A 258 27.78 -32.01 10.31
C MET A 258 27.49 -32.66 11.67
N LYS A 259 28.26 -33.66 12.07
CA LYS A 259 28.21 -34.24 13.42
C LYS A 259 28.78 -33.27 14.44
N GLU A 260 28.16 -33.21 15.60
CA GLU A 260 28.68 -32.49 16.75
C GLU A 260 28.69 -33.43 17.95
N PRO A 261 29.86 -33.89 18.40
CA PRO A 261 29.96 -34.85 19.49
C PRO A 261 29.22 -34.38 20.75
N ASN A 262 28.43 -35.28 21.35
CA ASN A 262 27.74 -35.00 22.61
C ASN A 262 28.75 -34.60 23.69
N GLY A 263 28.49 -33.48 24.37
CA GLY A 263 29.40 -32.91 25.38
C GLY A 263 30.54 -32.06 24.81
N GLY A 264 30.65 -31.92 23.48
CA GLY A 264 31.53 -30.95 22.85
C GLY A 264 30.98 -29.51 22.95
N ILE A 265 31.86 -28.52 22.78
CA ILE A 265 31.52 -27.09 22.91
C ILE A 265 30.41 -26.65 21.93
N LEU A 266 30.42 -27.17 20.70
CA LEU A 266 29.43 -26.85 19.67
C LEU A 266 28.04 -27.41 20.03
N ASN A 267 27.96 -28.69 20.40
CA ASN A 267 26.71 -29.33 20.80
C ASN A 267 26.11 -28.64 22.05
N GLN A 268 26.94 -28.35 23.05
CA GLN A 268 26.51 -27.61 24.24
C GLN A 268 25.99 -26.21 23.88
N THR A 269 26.71 -25.47 23.02
CA THR A 269 26.28 -24.15 22.54
C THR A 269 24.90 -24.24 21.89
N ASN A 270 24.69 -25.17 20.96
CA ASN A 270 23.44 -25.30 20.21
C ASN A 270 22.25 -25.66 21.12
N GLN A 271 22.45 -26.45 22.18
CA GLN A 271 21.41 -26.68 23.18
C GLN A 271 21.08 -25.43 24.01
N LEU A 272 22.11 -24.65 24.40
CA LEU A 272 21.94 -23.46 25.22
C LEU A 272 21.30 -22.30 24.44
N ILE A 273 21.63 -22.09 23.16
CA ILE A 273 21.03 -21.03 22.34
C ILE A 273 19.54 -21.30 22.09
N VAL A 274 19.13 -22.55 21.86
CA VAL A 274 17.71 -22.92 21.74
C VAL A 274 16.98 -22.61 23.05
N ARG A 275 17.58 -22.95 24.21
CA ARG A 275 17.01 -22.63 25.51
C ARG A 275 16.86 -21.12 25.73
N ARG A 276 17.87 -20.32 25.35
CA ARG A 276 17.83 -18.85 25.47
C ARG A 276 16.77 -18.23 24.57
N GLN A 277 16.61 -18.73 23.34
CA GLN A 277 15.57 -18.32 22.41
C GLN A 277 14.15 -18.58 22.96
N ILE A 278 13.92 -19.77 23.54
CA ILE A 278 12.66 -20.09 24.22
C ILE A 278 12.40 -19.13 25.40
N GLN A 279 13.42 -18.84 26.21
CA GLN A 279 13.30 -17.91 27.34
C GLN A 279 12.99 -16.48 26.88
N TYR A 280 13.64 -16.02 25.80
CA TYR A 280 13.43 -14.69 25.26
C TYR A 280 12.01 -14.53 24.69
N GLY A 281 11.52 -15.49 23.91
CA GLY A 281 10.13 -15.49 23.42
C GLY A 281 9.11 -15.45 24.57
N LYS A 282 9.34 -16.25 25.62
CA LYS A 282 8.51 -16.23 26.84
C LYS A 282 8.51 -14.86 27.54
N SER A 283 9.67 -14.20 27.65
CA SER A 283 9.78 -12.88 28.30
C SER A 283 8.98 -11.78 27.61
N LYS A 284 8.79 -11.90 26.28
CA LYS A 284 7.98 -10.99 25.46
C LYS A 284 6.55 -11.49 25.20
N ASN A 285 6.17 -12.63 25.77
CA ASN A 285 4.90 -13.31 25.51
C ASN A 285 4.62 -13.57 24.02
N ILE A 286 5.62 -13.94 23.23
CA ILE A 286 5.53 -14.25 21.80
C ILE A 286 6.12 -15.64 21.49
N PRO A 287 5.90 -16.23 20.30
CA PRO A 287 6.64 -17.42 19.86
C PRO A 287 8.15 -17.17 19.82
N TRP A 288 8.94 -18.24 19.75
CA TRP A 288 10.41 -18.15 19.63
C TRP A 288 10.88 -18.64 18.25
N GLY A 289 12.13 -18.40 17.88
CA GLY A 289 12.63 -18.72 16.53
C GLY A 289 13.24 -17.52 15.81
N ILE A 290 13.96 -16.64 16.52
CA ILE A 290 14.55 -15.46 15.89
C ILE A 290 15.76 -15.90 15.06
N SER A 291 15.72 -15.61 13.77
CA SER A 291 16.73 -15.99 12.80
C SER A 291 16.67 -15.02 11.62
N GLU A 292 17.62 -15.14 10.69
CA GLU A 292 17.60 -14.40 9.43
C GLU A 292 16.33 -14.72 8.62
N SER A 293 15.58 -13.70 8.23
CA SER A 293 14.30 -13.86 7.54
C SER A 293 13.87 -12.58 6.84
N ALA A 294 12.84 -12.70 6.02
CA ALA A 294 12.03 -11.58 5.60
C ALA A 294 11.27 -10.99 6.81
N TYR A 295 10.86 -9.72 6.70
CA TYR A 295 10.13 -9.00 7.76
C TYR A 295 9.11 -8.03 7.15
N ASN A 296 8.25 -7.41 7.97
CA ASN A 296 7.15 -6.55 7.49
C ASN A 296 7.63 -5.15 7.06
N ALA A 297 8.56 -5.11 6.11
CA ALA A 297 8.95 -3.94 5.35
C ALA A 297 9.09 -4.36 3.87
N ARG A 298 8.82 -3.44 2.95
CA ARG A 298 8.88 -3.71 1.51
C ARG A 298 9.73 -2.68 0.77
N ASP A 299 10.29 -3.06 -0.38
CA ASP A 299 10.91 -2.11 -1.33
C ASP A 299 9.87 -1.46 -2.24
N ARG A 300 10.34 -0.63 -3.18
CA ARG A 300 9.48 0.10 -4.15
C ARG A 300 8.63 -0.85 -4.98
N GLU A 301 9.15 -2.03 -5.28
CA GLU A 301 8.52 -3.11 -6.05
C GLU A 301 7.58 -3.98 -5.20
N MET A 302 7.39 -3.63 -3.92
CA MET A 302 6.56 -4.33 -2.94
C MET A 302 7.07 -5.72 -2.53
N ASN A 303 8.36 -6.01 -2.73
CA ASN A 303 8.99 -7.23 -2.22
C ASN A 303 9.34 -7.06 -0.74
N TYR A 304 9.09 -8.10 0.07
CA TYR A 304 9.54 -8.10 1.46
C TYR A 304 11.06 -7.98 1.55
N GLN A 305 11.50 -7.13 2.47
CA GLN A 305 12.92 -6.97 2.77
C GLN A 305 13.42 -8.12 3.64
N TYR A 306 14.70 -8.46 3.49
CA TYR A 306 15.35 -9.60 4.15
C TYR A 306 16.57 -9.11 4.94
N THR A 307 16.73 -9.59 6.17
CA THR A 307 17.88 -9.22 7.02
C THR A 307 18.12 -10.26 8.11
N ASN A 308 19.30 -10.22 8.73
CA ASN A 308 19.61 -11.00 9.92
C ASN A 308 19.00 -10.41 11.20
N PHE A 309 18.32 -11.27 11.96
CA PHE A 309 17.80 -11.00 13.29
C PHE A 309 18.43 -11.96 14.31
N GLY A 310 18.52 -11.53 15.56
CA GLY A 310 19.05 -12.38 16.62
C GLY A 310 18.61 -11.94 18.01
N VAL A 311 18.92 -12.78 19.00
CA VAL A 311 18.56 -12.51 20.40
C VAL A 311 19.66 -11.71 21.09
N PRO A 312 19.31 -10.63 21.82
CA PRO A 312 20.27 -9.90 22.65
C PRO A 312 21.00 -10.82 23.64
N GLY A 313 22.33 -10.68 23.68
CA GLY A 313 23.21 -11.53 24.48
C GLY A 313 23.75 -12.77 23.76
N LEU A 314 23.28 -13.08 22.54
CA LEU A 314 23.82 -14.17 21.70
C LEU A 314 24.65 -13.67 20.50
N GLY A 315 24.55 -12.39 20.17
CA GLY A 315 25.23 -11.77 19.02
C GLY A 315 26.10 -10.58 19.42
N LEU A 316 27.15 -10.32 18.64
CA LEU A 316 28.01 -9.13 18.77
C LEU A 316 27.41 -7.87 18.11
N LYS A 317 26.47 -8.02 17.18
CA LYS A 317 25.78 -6.93 16.49
C LYS A 317 24.98 -6.06 17.49
N ARG A 318 25.07 -4.73 17.35
CA ARG A 318 24.28 -3.76 18.15
C ARG A 318 22.82 -3.69 17.67
N GLY A 319 21.90 -3.32 18.57
CA GLY A 319 20.49 -3.07 18.22
C GLY A 319 19.63 -4.32 18.01
N LEU A 320 20.09 -5.51 18.43
CA LEU A 320 19.34 -6.77 18.30
C LEU A 320 17.99 -6.75 19.03
N ALA A 321 17.83 -5.92 20.06
CA ALA A 321 16.58 -5.81 20.83
C ALA A 321 15.46 -5.07 20.08
N GLN A 322 15.80 -4.27 19.07
CA GLN A 322 14.89 -3.36 18.37
C GLN A 322 13.89 -4.09 17.45
N ASN A 323 14.27 -5.28 16.96
CA ASN A 323 13.47 -6.04 16.01
C ASN A 323 13.01 -7.34 16.64
N THR A 324 11.73 -7.65 16.49
CA THR A 324 11.13 -8.87 17.04
C THR A 324 10.43 -9.63 15.93
N VAL A 325 11.21 -10.40 15.18
CA VAL A 325 10.76 -11.18 14.02
C VAL A 325 10.99 -12.65 14.28
N ILE A 326 9.95 -13.47 14.18
CA ILE A 326 10.01 -14.91 14.44
C ILE A 326 9.93 -15.68 13.13
N ALA A 327 10.93 -16.52 12.87
CA ALA A 327 11.01 -17.35 11.68
C ALA A 327 10.62 -18.81 12.00
N PRO A 328 9.53 -19.36 11.42
CA PRO A 328 9.11 -20.74 11.68
C PRO A 328 10.17 -21.78 11.34
N TYR A 329 10.96 -21.57 10.28
CA TYR A 329 12.03 -22.51 9.89
C TYR A 329 13.10 -22.66 10.98
N ALA A 330 13.39 -21.60 11.75
CA ALA A 330 14.32 -21.66 12.86
C ALA A 330 13.81 -22.57 13.99
N THR A 331 12.49 -22.56 14.21
CA THR A 331 11.85 -23.52 15.13
C THR A 331 12.01 -24.95 14.62
N ALA A 332 11.87 -25.18 13.31
CA ALA A 332 12.10 -26.50 12.71
C ALA A 332 13.57 -26.95 12.85
N LEU A 333 14.56 -26.06 12.66
CA LEU A 333 15.98 -26.36 12.91
C LEU A 333 16.23 -26.81 14.35
N ALA A 334 15.57 -26.17 15.32
CA ALA A 334 15.68 -26.47 16.75
C ALA A 334 15.06 -27.82 17.16
N ALA A 335 14.22 -28.43 16.30
CA ALA A 335 13.63 -29.75 16.56
C ALA A 335 14.70 -30.84 16.74
N GLN A 336 15.89 -30.66 16.14
CA GLN A 336 17.03 -31.57 16.31
C GLN A 336 17.54 -31.66 17.76
N TYR A 337 17.20 -30.69 18.62
CA TYR A 337 17.65 -30.61 20.01
C TYR A 337 16.51 -30.62 21.03
N ARG A 338 15.35 -30.05 20.68
CA ARG A 338 14.17 -29.94 21.55
C ARG A 338 12.87 -30.15 20.73
N PRO A 339 12.59 -31.39 20.28
CA PRO A 339 11.46 -31.67 19.38
C PRO A 339 10.11 -31.27 19.99
N ASP A 340 9.83 -31.65 21.24
CA ASP A 340 8.56 -31.34 21.91
C ASP A 340 8.28 -29.83 21.98
N ALA A 341 9.32 -29.04 22.28
CA ALA A 341 9.21 -27.58 22.35
C ALA A 341 9.02 -26.96 20.97
N ALA A 342 9.66 -27.52 19.94
CA ALA A 342 9.52 -27.06 18.56
C ALA A 342 8.09 -27.29 18.04
N VAL A 343 7.52 -28.47 18.27
CA VAL A 343 6.13 -28.80 17.90
C VAL A 343 5.15 -27.83 18.57
N ALA A 344 5.27 -27.63 19.88
CA ALA A 344 4.40 -26.69 20.60
C ALA A 344 4.50 -25.25 20.08
N ASN A 345 5.68 -24.82 19.63
CA ASN A 345 5.87 -23.48 19.09
C ASN A 345 5.37 -23.32 17.66
N LEU A 346 5.54 -24.34 16.81
CA LEU A 346 4.96 -24.39 15.47
C LEU A 346 3.43 -24.35 15.54
N GLU A 347 2.81 -25.07 16.46
CA GLU A 347 1.37 -24.99 16.72
C GLU A 347 0.91 -23.58 17.11
N ARG A 348 1.69 -22.92 17.97
CA ARG A 348 1.44 -21.53 18.34
C ARG A 348 1.55 -20.58 17.14
N LEU A 349 2.55 -20.77 16.27
CA LEU A 349 2.74 -20.01 15.04
C LEU A 349 1.60 -20.26 14.03
N ARG A 350 1.11 -21.50 13.94
CA ARG A 350 -0.07 -21.86 13.15
C ARG A 350 -1.31 -21.10 13.61
N GLY A 351 -1.53 -20.98 14.92
CA GLY A 351 -2.62 -20.18 15.50
C GLY A 351 -2.56 -18.68 15.18
N LEU A 352 -1.39 -18.17 14.78
CA LEU A 352 -1.18 -16.78 14.32
C LEU A 352 -1.31 -16.63 12.80
N GLY A 353 -1.70 -17.69 12.07
CA GLY A 353 -1.84 -17.67 10.62
C GLY A 353 -0.53 -17.81 9.85
N ALA A 354 0.56 -18.27 10.50
CA ALA A 354 1.85 -18.44 9.84
C ALA A 354 1.93 -19.65 8.90
N LEU A 355 0.94 -20.55 8.92
CA LEU A 355 0.88 -21.72 8.03
C LEU A 355 0.07 -21.37 6.77
N GLY A 356 0.66 -21.58 5.59
CA GLY A 356 0.02 -21.40 4.30
C GLY A 356 0.07 -22.66 3.43
N LYS A 357 -0.25 -22.51 2.13
CA LYS A 357 -0.38 -23.60 1.16
C LYS A 357 0.89 -24.45 1.03
N TYR A 358 2.07 -23.83 1.03
CA TYR A 358 3.36 -24.53 0.82
C TYR A 358 4.13 -24.79 2.12
N GLY A 359 3.43 -24.80 3.26
CA GLY A 359 4.01 -24.89 4.59
C GLY A 359 4.04 -23.54 5.30
N TYR A 360 4.93 -23.39 6.27
CA TYR A 360 5.03 -22.13 7.01
C TYR A 360 5.60 -21.01 6.13
N TYR A 361 4.99 -19.83 6.25
CA TYR A 361 5.53 -18.59 5.72
C TYR A 361 6.87 -18.24 6.41
N ASP A 362 7.64 -17.35 5.77
CA ASP A 362 9.01 -17.05 6.15
C ASP A 362 9.15 -16.53 7.58
N ALA A 363 8.24 -15.65 8.00
CA ALA A 363 8.28 -15.03 9.32
C ALA A 363 6.93 -14.46 9.80
N VAL A 364 6.87 -14.16 11.10
CA VAL A 364 5.86 -13.33 11.75
C VAL A 364 6.57 -12.16 12.44
N ASP A 365 6.25 -10.93 12.07
CA ASP A 365 6.85 -9.71 12.61
C ASP A 365 5.97 -9.14 13.73
N PHE A 366 6.58 -8.90 14.89
CA PHE A 366 5.97 -8.33 16.10
C PHE A 366 6.53 -6.93 16.42
N THR A 367 7.21 -6.29 15.48
CA THR A 367 7.92 -5.03 15.73
C THR A 367 6.95 -3.84 15.67
N PRO A 368 6.69 -3.11 16.78
CA PRO A 368 5.62 -2.11 16.85
C PRO A 368 5.62 -1.06 15.74
N GLN A 369 6.80 -0.53 15.38
CA GLN A 369 6.96 0.50 14.34
C GLN A 369 6.66 0.00 12.91
N ARG A 370 6.35 -1.28 12.73
CA ARG A 370 6.00 -1.91 11.45
C ARG A 370 4.61 -2.53 11.46
N LEU A 371 3.82 -2.30 12.50
CA LEU A 371 2.47 -2.84 12.61
C LEU A 371 1.43 -1.76 12.32
N PRO A 372 0.36 -2.08 11.57
CA PRO A 372 -0.80 -1.21 11.50
C PRO A 372 -1.42 -0.99 12.88
N GLU A 373 -2.08 0.16 13.07
CA GLU A 373 -2.75 0.47 14.33
C GLU A 373 -3.78 -0.61 14.71
N GLY A 374 -3.76 -1.06 15.96
CA GLY A 374 -4.64 -2.11 16.48
C GLY A 374 -4.24 -3.56 16.14
N ARG A 375 -3.10 -3.77 15.47
CA ARG A 375 -2.51 -5.12 15.25
C ARG A 375 -1.33 -5.36 16.20
N ASP A 376 -1.20 -6.59 16.66
CA ASP A 376 -0.12 -7.07 17.54
C ASP A 376 0.98 -7.84 16.77
N HIS A 377 0.71 -8.27 15.54
CA HIS A 377 1.66 -8.93 14.65
C HIS A 377 1.26 -8.80 13.16
N ALA A 378 2.21 -9.08 12.27
CA ALA A 378 1.99 -9.19 10.83
C ALA A 378 2.69 -10.45 10.28
N VAL A 379 1.95 -11.27 9.52
CA VAL A 379 2.51 -12.44 8.83
C VAL A 379 3.20 -12.00 7.55
N VAL A 380 4.43 -12.47 7.35
CA VAL A 380 5.24 -12.17 6.15
C VAL A 380 4.96 -13.24 5.10
N TYR A 381 4.01 -12.98 4.22
CA TYR A 381 3.55 -13.88 3.16
C TYR A 381 4.61 -14.14 2.06
N ASN A 382 5.70 -14.79 2.43
CA ASN A 382 6.81 -15.17 1.55
C ASN A 382 7.20 -16.63 1.82
N TYR A 383 7.69 -17.32 0.78
CA TYR A 383 8.21 -18.69 0.89
C TYR A 383 9.65 -18.73 0.37
N MET A 384 10.57 -19.22 1.19
CA MET A 384 11.98 -19.39 0.83
C MET A 384 12.31 -20.87 0.65
N ALA A 385 12.63 -21.28 -0.57
CA ALA A 385 12.90 -22.69 -0.88
C ALA A 385 14.02 -23.30 0.00
N HIS A 386 15.06 -22.53 0.31
CA HIS A 386 16.15 -22.98 1.17
C HIS A 386 15.73 -23.13 2.64
N HIS A 387 14.88 -22.23 3.17
CA HIS A 387 14.31 -22.38 4.52
C HIS A 387 13.42 -23.63 4.63
N THR A 388 12.61 -23.91 3.60
CA THR A 388 11.81 -25.14 3.54
C THR A 388 12.71 -26.38 3.47
N GLY A 389 13.73 -26.37 2.60
CA GLY A 389 14.68 -27.47 2.46
C GLY A 389 15.40 -27.80 3.77
N MET A 390 15.88 -26.77 4.48
CA MET A 390 16.51 -26.94 5.79
C MET A 390 15.55 -27.48 6.84
N SER A 391 14.29 -27.02 6.84
CA SER A 391 13.26 -27.52 7.76
C SER A 391 13.01 -29.02 7.56
N ILE A 392 12.94 -29.47 6.30
CA ILE A 392 12.77 -30.89 5.95
C ILE A 392 13.95 -31.71 6.49
N VAL A 393 15.19 -31.27 6.26
CA VAL A 393 16.38 -31.98 6.74
C VAL A 393 16.44 -32.00 8.27
N ALA A 394 16.09 -30.92 8.95
CA ALA A 394 16.07 -30.85 10.40
C ALA A 394 15.05 -31.81 11.01
N ILE A 395 13.84 -31.86 10.46
CA ILE A 395 12.79 -32.79 10.88
C ILE A 395 13.23 -34.24 10.60
N ALA A 396 13.78 -34.50 9.41
CA ALA A 396 14.32 -35.82 9.08
C ALA A 396 15.43 -36.25 10.05
N ASN A 397 16.31 -35.34 10.46
CA ASN A 397 17.33 -35.62 11.47
C ASN A 397 16.75 -35.86 12.87
N ALA A 398 15.62 -35.24 13.22
CA ALA A 398 14.96 -35.49 14.49
C ALA A 398 14.24 -36.86 14.49
N VAL A 399 13.64 -37.26 13.37
CA VAL A 399 12.88 -38.52 13.23
C VAL A 399 13.78 -39.71 12.96
N PHE A 400 14.79 -39.56 12.09
CA PHE A 400 15.71 -40.62 11.67
C PHE A 400 17.07 -40.53 12.37
N GLU A 401 17.10 -40.03 13.60
CA GLU A 401 18.27 -40.04 14.49
C GLU A 401 19.56 -39.46 13.87
N GLY A 402 19.43 -38.42 13.03
CA GLY A 402 20.57 -37.73 12.44
C GLY A 402 21.19 -38.39 11.22
N ARG A 403 20.47 -39.27 10.51
CA ARG A 403 20.95 -40.00 9.32
C ARG A 403 21.68 -39.15 8.27
N MET A 404 21.30 -37.88 8.06
CA MET A 404 22.00 -37.02 7.09
C MET A 404 23.41 -36.64 7.55
N ARG A 405 23.63 -36.58 8.87
CA ARG A 405 24.95 -36.38 9.46
C ARG A 405 25.84 -37.60 9.29
N ASP A 406 25.28 -38.80 9.43
CA ASP A 406 26.02 -40.04 9.15
C ASP A 406 26.47 -40.12 7.70
N ARG A 407 25.59 -39.72 6.76
CA ARG A 407 25.89 -39.71 5.33
C ARG A 407 27.01 -38.75 4.94
N PHE A 408 27.02 -37.54 5.48
CA PHE A 408 28.11 -36.59 5.22
C PHE A 408 29.45 -37.12 5.75
N HIS A 409 29.43 -37.70 6.95
CA HIS A 409 30.61 -38.24 7.62
C HIS A 409 31.07 -39.61 7.09
N ALA A 410 30.28 -40.29 6.27
CA ALA A 410 30.66 -41.55 5.64
C ALA A 410 31.68 -41.39 4.50
N ASP A 411 31.95 -40.16 4.02
CA ASP A 411 33.06 -39.93 3.08
C ASP A 411 34.40 -39.98 3.84
N PRO A 412 35.36 -40.84 3.42
CA PRO A 412 36.63 -41.02 4.14
C PRO A 412 37.45 -39.73 4.34
N VAL A 413 37.29 -38.75 3.44
CA VAL A 413 37.99 -37.46 3.55
C VAL A 413 37.45 -36.64 4.72
N ILE A 414 36.13 -36.68 4.94
CA ILE A 414 35.47 -35.98 6.04
C ILE A 414 35.71 -36.71 7.36
N GLU A 415 35.64 -38.04 7.35
CA GLU A 415 35.93 -38.89 8.52
C GLU A 415 37.32 -38.56 9.10
N ALA A 416 38.33 -38.38 8.25
CA ALA A 416 39.69 -38.02 8.67
C ALA A 416 39.79 -36.66 9.40
N ALA A 417 38.87 -35.73 9.14
CA ALA A 417 38.84 -34.40 9.74
C ALA A 417 37.97 -34.30 11.01
N GLU A 418 37.27 -35.38 11.41
CA GLU A 418 36.33 -35.38 12.54
C GLU A 418 36.97 -34.98 13.88
N LEU A 419 38.28 -35.23 14.05
CA LEU A 419 39.00 -34.88 15.27
C LEU A 419 38.94 -33.38 15.58
N LEU A 420 38.77 -32.50 14.58
CA LEU A 420 38.60 -31.06 14.77
C LEU A 420 37.32 -30.70 15.54
N LEU A 421 36.32 -31.57 15.51
CA LEU A 421 35.03 -31.39 16.16
C LEU A 421 35.04 -31.83 17.64
N GLN A 422 36.12 -32.50 18.09
CA GLN A 422 36.26 -33.01 19.46
C GLN A 422 36.86 -31.96 20.42
N GLU A 423 36.24 -30.78 20.49
CA GLU A 423 36.63 -29.72 21.41
C GLU A 423 35.75 -29.75 22.68
N LYS A 424 36.37 -29.86 23.86
CA LYS A 424 35.66 -29.90 25.15
C LYS A 424 35.05 -28.53 25.48
N ALA A 425 33.83 -28.53 26.02
CA ALA A 425 33.26 -27.32 26.57
C ALA A 425 34.06 -26.83 27.81
N PRO A 426 34.30 -25.51 27.95
CA PRO A 426 35.01 -24.95 29.10
C PRO A 426 34.21 -25.16 30.39
N ARG A 427 34.90 -25.58 31.45
CA ARG A 427 34.32 -25.79 32.79
C ARG A 427 34.23 -24.49 33.59
N ASP A 428 35.22 -23.62 33.42
CA ASP A 428 35.28 -22.28 34.00
C ASP A 428 34.98 -21.25 32.91
N VAL A 429 33.87 -20.53 33.05
CA VAL A 429 33.53 -19.41 32.16
C VAL A 429 34.16 -18.15 32.77
N PRO A 430 35.19 -17.55 32.16
CA PRO A 430 35.73 -16.29 32.66
C PRO A 430 34.63 -15.24 32.57
N SER A 431 34.35 -14.53 33.66
CA SER A 431 33.41 -13.40 33.72
C SER A 431 33.96 -12.18 32.97
N THR A 432 34.22 -12.35 31.67
CA THR A 432 34.62 -11.23 30.82
C THR A 432 33.33 -10.53 30.42
N THR A 433 33.06 -9.40 31.07
CA THR A 433 31.98 -8.47 30.74
C THR A 433 32.15 -7.93 29.33
N ILE A 434 31.76 -8.70 28.33
CA ILE A 434 31.33 -8.15 27.05
C ILE A 434 29.98 -7.53 27.37
N ARG A 435 29.97 -6.20 27.57
CA ARG A 435 28.77 -5.39 27.79
C ARG A 435 27.78 -5.64 26.66
N THR A 436 26.88 -6.59 26.88
CA THR A 436 25.66 -6.77 26.11
C THR A 436 24.61 -5.90 26.79
N GLU A 437 23.88 -5.10 26.01
CA GLU A 437 22.96 -4.03 26.44
C GLU A 437 21.75 -4.50 27.29
N ALA A 438 21.85 -5.63 27.99
CA ALA A 438 20.82 -6.18 28.87
C ALA A 438 20.48 -5.29 30.08
N ASP A 439 21.23 -4.21 30.32
CA ASP A 439 21.02 -3.27 31.43
C ASP A 439 20.31 -1.95 31.07
N GLU A 440 19.91 -1.74 29.81
CA GLU A 440 18.96 -0.66 29.51
C GLU A 440 17.54 -1.15 29.77
N ARG A 441 17.13 -1.06 31.04
CA ARG A 441 15.72 -0.92 31.40
C ARG A 441 15.18 0.27 30.61
N SER A 442 14.44 0.01 29.54
CA SER A 442 13.67 1.03 28.86
C SER A 442 12.61 1.54 29.83
N ASP A 443 12.71 2.83 30.14
CA ASP A 443 11.66 3.58 30.81
C ASP A 443 10.37 3.43 30.01
N LEU A 444 9.43 2.69 30.61
CA LEU A 444 8.06 2.58 30.17
C LEU A 444 7.36 3.92 30.41
N ARG A 445 6.65 4.37 29.36
CA ARG A 445 5.61 5.42 29.34
C ARG A 445 6.09 6.83 29.03
N VAL A 446 6.28 7.09 27.74
CA VAL A 446 5.69 8.30 27.15
C VAL A 446 4.50 7.82 26.35
N LEU A 447 3.31 8.33 26.68
CA LEU A 447 2.13 8.20 25.82
C LEU A 447 2.49 8.88 24.51
N GLU A 448 2.78 8.09 23.47
CA GLU A 448 3.00 8.59 22.11
C GLU A 448 1.70 9.25 21.65
N GLU A 449 1.70 10.59 21.58
CA GLU A 449 0.85 11.28 20.63
C GLU A 449 1.26 10.78 19.24
N ASN A 450 0.35 10.13 18.52
CA ASN A 450 0.61 9.63 17.18
C ASN A 450 0.85 10.80 16.22
N PHE A 451 2.11 11.19 16.03
CA PHE A 451 2.56 12.30 15.17
C PHE A 451 2.36 12.05 13.66
N ASP A 452 1.79 10.91 13.26
CA ASP A 452 1.50 10.54 11.87
C ASP A 452 0.08 10.95 11.40
N THR A 453 -0.72 11.53 12.31
CA THR A 453 -2.15 11.80 12.09
C THR A 453 -2.47 13.28 12.29
N ARG A 454 -3.22 13.89 11.35
CA ARG A 454 -3.74 15.25 11.46
C ARG A 454 -5.23 15.22 11.76
N LEU A 455 -5.62 15.69 12.95
CA LEU A 455 -7.00 15.84 13.39
C LEU A 455 -7.47 17.28 13.19
N ILE A 456 -8.57 17.46 12.47
CA ILE A 456 -9.22 18.75 12.24
C ILE A 456 -10.60 18.70 12.87
N LEU A 457 -10.78 19.46 13.95
CA LEU A 457 -12.07 19.63 14.62
C LEU A 457 -12.87 20.73 13.91
N ALA A 458 -14.19 20.56 13.76
CA ALA A 458 -15.06 21.53 13.07
C ALA A 458 -14.50 22.06 11.72
N PRO A 459 -14.26 21.19 10.72
CA PRO A 459 -13.58 21.54 9.46
C PRO A 459 -14.12 22.74 8.67
N HIS A 460 -15.36 23.15 8.91
CA HIS A 460 -16.00 24.28 8.25
C HIS A 460 -15.62 25.65 8.84
N ARG A 461 -14.97 25.69 10.02
CA ARG A 461 -14.50 26.92 10.70
C ARG A 461 -12.99 27.06 10.69
N GLU A 462 -12.29 25.94 10.63
CA GLU A 462 -10.84 25.89 10.66
C GLU A 462 -10.17 26.40 9.38
N LEU A 463 -8.85 26.49 9.41
CA LEU A 463 -8.06 26.69 8.20
C LEU A 463 -8.33 25.57 7.19
N ARG A 464 -8.22 25.89 5.89
CA ARG A 464 -8.37 24.87 4.85
C ARG A 464 -7.29 23.82 5.05
N ALA A 465 -7.67 22.56 5.19
CA ALA A 465 -6.72 21.46 5.27
C ALA A 465 -6.96 20.50 4.10
N THR A 466 -5.89 20.06 3.46
CA THR A 466 -5.92 19.12 2.33
C THR A 466 -5.15 17.85 2.66
N ASN A 467 -5.56 16.74 2.04
CA ASN A 467 -4.81 15.49 2.03
C ASN A 467 -4.77 14.93 0.62
N VAL A 468 -3.59 14.51 0.17
CA VAL A 468 -3.39 13.88 -1.14
C VAL A 468 -2.97 12.43 -0.97
N LEU A 469 -3.77 11.54 -1.53
CA LEU A 469 -3.60 10.09 -1.51
C LEU A 469 -3.23 9.62 -2.91
N SER A 470 -2.34 8.62 -3.03
CA SER A 470 -1.99 8.08 -4.35
C SER A 470 -1.41 6.67 -4.29
N ASN A 471 -1.62 5.92 -5.38
CA ASN A 471 -0.89 4.68 -5.66
C ASN A 471 0.24 4.91 -6.69
N GLY A 472 0.63 6.16 -6.95
CA GLY A 472 1.63 6.56 -7.94
C GLY A 472 1.10 6.78 -9.36
N ARG A 473 -0.08 6.25 -9.72
CA ARG A 473 -0.74 6.50 -11.02
C ARG A 473 -2.08 7.21 -10.85
N TYR A 474 -2.90 6.72 -9.93
CA TYR A 474 -4.14 7.35 -9.51
C TYR A 474 -3.87 8.22 -8.28
N SER A 475 -4.43 9.42 -8.24
CA SER A 475 -4.30 10.34 -7.10
C SER A 475 -5.63 11.01 -6.77
N VAL A 476 -5.83 11.26 -5.48
CA VAL A 476 -7.02 11.89 -4.94
C VAL A 476 -6.59 12.98 -3.98
N MET A 477 -7.10 14.18 -4.18
CA MET A 477 -6.97 15.26 -3.20
C MET A 477 -8.33 15.48 -2.56
N VAL A 478 -8.38 15.51 -1.23
CA VAL A 478 -9.57 15.88 -0.47
C VAL A 478 -9.29 17.03 0.48
N THR A 479 -10.25 17.93 0.66
CA THR A 479 -10.26 18.95 1.71
C THR A 479 -10.91 18.39 2.98
N ALA A 480 -10.66 19.00 4.13
CA ALA A 480 -11.24 18.56 5.41
C ALA A 480 -12.78 18.65 5.44
N THR A 481 -13.37 19.39 4.52
CA THR A 481 -14.81 19.55 4.29
C THR A 481 -15.41 18.50 3.34
N GLY A 482 -14.58 17.69 2.67
CA GLY A 482 -14.99 16.58 1.79
C GLY A 482 -14.95 16.86 0.28
N SER A 483 -14.65 18.10 -0.11
CA SER A 483 -14.44 18.51 -1.50
C SER A 483 -13.08 18.02 -2.01
N GLY A 484 -12.81 18.09 -3.31
CA GLY A 484 -11.57 17.55 -3.86
C GLY A 484 -11.61 17.22 -5.35
N TYR A 485 -10.64 16.40 -5.77
CA TYR A 485 -10.55 15.86 -7.13
C TYR A 485 -9.95 14.46 -7.14
N SER A 486 -10.10 13.79 -8.29
CA SER A 486 -9.45 12.53 -8.61
C SER A 486 -8.75 12.63 -9.97
N ARG A 487 -7.56 12.05 -10.10
CA ARG A 487 -6.72 12.10 -11.31
C ARG A 487 -6.10 10.75 -11.61
N PHE A 488 -5.82 10.52 -12.89
CA PHE A 488 -5.07 9.38 -13.39
C PHE A 488 -3.97 9.88 -14.33
N GLY A 489 -2.73 9.92 -13.83
CA GLY A 489 -1.63 10.64 -14.47
C GLY A 489 -2.02 12.10 -14.77
N ASP A 490 -1.88 12.51 -16.02
CA ASP A 490 -2.19 13.87 -16.49
C ASP A 490 -3.69 14.09 -16.77
N PHE A 491 -4.53 13.05 -16.64
CA PHE A 491 -5.96 13.14 -16.89
C PHE A 491 -6.74 13.44 -15.61
N ALA A 492 -7.62 14.44 -15.68
CA ALA A 492 -8.62 14.67 -14.65
C ALA A 492 -9.71 13.61 -14.77
N VAL A 493 -10.00 12.91 -13.68
CA VAL A 493 -11.10 11.93 -13.60
C VAL A 493 -12.37 12.65 -13.18
N THR A 494 -12.28 13.48 -12.14
CA THR A 494 -13.36 14.35 -11.67
C THR A 494 -12.98 15.82 -11.83
N ARG A 495 -13.98 16.68 -12.01
CA ARG A 495 -13.77 18.11 -12.24
C ARG A 495 -13.35 18.83 -10.97
N TRP A 496 -12.38 19.74 -11.09
CA TRP A 496 -11.97 20.63 -10.01
C TRP A 496 -11.26 21.87 -10.52
N GLN A 497 -11.36 22.96 -9.74
CA GLN A 497 -10.64 24.21 -9.98
C GLN A 497 -10.16 24.81 -8.65
N PRO A 498 -8.96 25.41 -8.60
CA PRO A 498 -8.38 25.98 -7.38
C PRO A 498 -8.98 27.36 -7.05
N ASP A 499 -10.22 27.38 -6.54
CA ASP A 499 -10.88 28.61 -6.05
C ASP A 499 -10.57 28.78 -4.53
N PRO A 500 -9.84 29.83 -4.12
CA PRO A 500 -9.53 30.03 -2.70
C PRO A 500 -10.74 30.49 -1.87
N THR A 501 -11.80 31.00 -2.51
CA THR A 501 -12.98 31.58 -1.84
C THR A 501 -14.07 30.56 -1.55
N GLU A 502 -14.19 29.53 -2.40
CA GLU A 502 -15.21 28.50 -2.29
C GLU A 502 -14.58 27.11 -2.24
N ASP A 503 -15.35 26.12 -1.78
CA ASP A 503 -14.96 24.71 -1.79
C ASP A 503 -16.13 23.86 -2.30
N ARG A 504 -16.28 23.83 -3.63
CA ARG A 504 -17.52 23.37 -4.29
C ARG A 504 -17.38 22.11 -5.15
N PHE A 505 -16.19 21.76 -5.60
CA PHE A 505 -15.96 20.62 -6.48
C PHE A 505 -15.53 19.39 -5.70
N GLY A 506 -16.03 18.22 -6.07
CA GLY A 506 -15.64 16.96 -5.43
C GLY A 506 -16.63 15.84 -5.71
N SER A 507 -16.30 14.67 -5.18
CA SER A 507 -17.21 13.52 -5.14
C SER A 507 -17.89 13.48 -3.78
N TYR A 508 -19.20 13.67 -3.75
CA TYR A 508 -19.97 13.80 -2.52
C TYR A 508 -20.89 12.61 -2.30
N ILE A 509 -21.25 12.39 -1.03
CA ILE A 509 -22.27 11.44 -0.63
C ILE A 509 -23.27 12.18 0.25
N PHE A 510 -24.54 12.07 -0.10
CA PHE A 510 -25.66 12.65 0.63
C PHE A 510 -26.43 11.56 1.37
N LEU A 511 -26.94 11.90 2.55
CA LEU A 511 -27.82 11.07 3.36
C LEU A 511 -29.19 11.74 3.37
N THR A 512 -30.23 10.95 3.11
CA THR A 512 -31.63 11.37 3.29
C THR A 512 -32.32 10.43 4.27
N ASP A 513 -32.89 10.96 5.35
CA ASP A 513 -33.77 10.19 6.22
C ASP A 513 -35.15 10.07 5.57
N VAL A 514 -35.53 8.85 5.21
CA VAL A 514 -36.78 8.57 4.49
C VAL A 514 -38.01 8.88 5.35
N ALA A 515 -37.89 8.85 6.67
CA ALA A 515 -39.02 9.11 7.56
C ALA A 515 -39.32 10.61 7.70
N THR A 516 -38.30 11.48 7.69
CA THR A 516 -38.47 12.93 7.87
C THR A 516 -38.37 13.72 6.56
N GLY A 517 -37.71 13.17 5.54
CA GLY A 517 -37.34 13.88 4.32
C GLY A 517 -36.12 14.80 4.48
N ASP A 518 -35.53 14.86 5.69
CA ASP A 518 -34.33 15.66 5.92
C ASP A 518 -33.13 15.04 5.22
N TRP A 519 -32.29 15.90 4.65
CA TRP A 519 -31.08 15.45 3.95
C TRP A 519 -29.91 16.39 4.13
N TRP A 520 -28.72 15.81 4.18
CA TRP A 520 -27.44 16.49 4.39
C TRP A 520 -26.29 15.73 3.73
N SER A 521 -25.12 16.37 3.63
CA SER A 521 -23.91 15.72 3.13
C SER A 521 -23.25 14.86 4.22
N ALA A 522 -22.67 13.72 3.86
CA ALA A 522 -21.91 12.85 4.78
C ALA A 522 -20.69 13.56 5.37
N THR A 523 -20.13 14.50 4.61
CA THR A 523 -19.07 15.43 4.98
C THR A 523 -19.64 16.83 5.29
N SER A 524 -18.82 17.81 5.66
CA SER A 524 -19.31 19.16 6.00
C SER A 524 -19.85 19.94 4.79
N GLN A 525 -19.31 19.72 3.59
CA GLN A 525 -19.81 20.28 2.34
C GLN A 525 -20.47 19.19 1.47
N PRO A 526 -21.34 19.55 0.51
CA PRO A 526 -21.84 20.90 0.22
C PRO A 526 -23.08 21.33 1.03
N LYS A 527 -23.73 20.43 1.78
CA LYS A 527 -24.90 20.77 2.62
C LYS A 527 -24.71 20.31 4.07
N ARG A 528 -24.79 21.28 4.98
CA ARG A 528 -24.78 21.06 6.43
C ARG A 528 -26.18 20.76 6.98
N ALA A 529 -26.25 19.94 8.03
CA ALA A 529 -27.45 19.73 8.83
C ALA A 529 -27.45 20.67 10.05
N PRO A 530 -28.63 21.12 10.52
CA PRO A 530 -28.74 21.83 11.79
C PRO A 530 -28.18 21.00 12.95
N GLY A 531 -27.33 21.60 13.77
CA GLY A 531 -26.73 20.94 14.95
C GLY A 531 -25.72 19.84 14.63
N GLU A 532 -25.20 19.77 13.40
CA GLU A 532 -24.16 18.79 13.07
C GLU A 532 -22.87 19.02 13.87
N THR A 533 -22.22 17.93 14.25
CA THR A 533 -20.81 17.95 14.69
C THR A 533 -19.99 17.17 13.68
N ALA A 534 -18.82 17.71 13.31
CA ALA A 534 -17.96 17.10 12.30
C ALA A 534 -16.49 17.22 12.69
N GLN A 535 -15.72 16.18 12.40
CA GLN A 535 -14.27 16.16 12.49
C GLN A 535 -13.67 15.35 11.36
N THR A 536 -12.42 15.66 11.00
CA THR A 536 -11.70 14.98 9.93
C THR A 536 -10.34 14.52 10.42
N ILE A 537 -9.98 13.29 10.06
CA ILE A 537 -8.71 12.65 10.40
C ILE A 537 -7.98 12.35 9.10
N PHE A 538 -6.79 12.92 8.93
CA PHE A 538 -5.93 12.65 7.79
C PHE A 538 -4.68 11.87 8.22
N THR A 539 -4.44 10.75 7.55
CA THR A 539 -3.17 10.04 7.56
C THR A 539 -2.60 10.05 6.14
N ASP A 540 -1.37 9.57 5.96
CA ASP A 540 -0.76 9.53 4.63
C ASP A 540 -1.44 8.51 3.68
N ASP A 541 -2.12 7.49 4.23
CA ASP A 541 -2.76 6.41 3.48
C ASP A 541 -4.28 6.57 3.31
N LYS A 542 -4.96 7.35 4.17
CA LYS A 542 -6.41 7.54 4.11
C LYS A 542 -6.88 8.90 4.64
N ALA A 543 -8.12 9.23 4.30
CA ALA A 543 -8.88 10.31 4.94
C ALA A 543 -10.16 9.78 5.56
N SER A 544 -10.45 10.13 6.82
CA SER A 544 -11.70 9.79 7.52
C SER A 544 -12.46 11.04 7.90
N PHE A 545 -13.73 11.12 7.50
CA PHE A 545 -14.66 12.18 7.85
C PHE A 545 -15.71 11.62 8.79
N GLN A 546 -15.78 12.14 10.01
CA GLN A 546 -16.74 11.70 11.01
C GLN A 546 -17.73 12.82 11.28
N LYS A 547 -19.02 12.50 11.20
CA LYS A 547 -20.11 13.46 11.35
C LYS A 547 -21.26 12.86 12.16
N VAL A 548 -21.84 13.65 13.05
CA VAL A 548 -23.02 13.28 13.84
C VAL A 548 -24.13 14.29 13.59
N VAL A 549 -25.32 13.78 13.27
CA VAL A 549 -26.55 14.55 13.07
C VAL A 549 -27.66 13.85 13.85
N GLY A 550 -28.11 14.47 14.94
CA GLY A 550 -29.07 13.85 15.86
C GLY A 550 -28.57 12.50 16.38
N GLU A 551 -29.34 11.44 16.15
CA GLU A 551 -29.04 10.07 16.59
C GLU A 551 -28.20 9.26 15.57
N LEU A 552 -27.83 9.85 14.43
CA LEU A 552 -27.08 9.18 13.37
C LEU A 552 -25.64 9.69 13.33
N ARG A 553 -24.69 8.75 13.40
CA ARG A 553 -23.27 9.00 13.13
C ARG A 553 -22.92 8.41 11.77
N SER A 554 -22.29 9.21 10.91
CA SER A 554 -21.70 8.77 9.65
C SER A 554 -20.18 8.91 9.69
N GLU A 555 -19.49 7.90 9.17
CA GLU A 555 -18.06 7.94 8.91
C GLU A 555 -17.80 7.65 7.43
N VAL A 556 -17.09 8.53 6.74
CA VAL A 556 -16.64 8.33 5.35
C VAL A 556 -15.14 8.14 5.33
N GLU A 557 -14.69 6.95 4.96
CA GLU A 557 -13.27 6.66 4.73
C GLU A 557 -12.97 6.67 3.23
N VAL A 558 -11.97 7.46 2.84
CA VAL A 558 -11.50 7.60 1.46
C VAL A 558 -10.09 7.02 1.35
N ILE A 559 -9.92 6.11 0.39
CA ILE A 559 -8.63 5.48 0.06
C ILE A 559 -8.40 5.47 -1.45
N VAL A 560 -7.14 5.36 -1.86
CA VAL A 560 -6.75 4.98 -3.23
C VAL A 560 -6.42 3.49 -3.23
N ALA A 561 -7.03 2.74 -4.16
CA ALA A 561 -6.78 1.31 -4.28
C ALA A 561 -5.30 1.07 -4.68
N ALA A 562 -4.64 0.17 -3.98
CA ALA A 562 -3.24 -0.17 -4.26
C ALA A 562 -3.11 -1.11 -5.47
N GLU A 563 -4.13 -1.94 -5.72
CA GLU A 563 -4.13 -2.97 -6.77
C GLU A 563 -4.99 -2.59 -7.99
N ALA A 564 -5.59 -1.40 -8.00
CA ALA A 564 -6.40 -0.89 -9.11
C ALA A 564 -6.22 0.64 -9.26
N ASN A 565 -6.46 1.18 -10.44
CA ASN A 565 -6.46 2.64 -10.66
C ASN A 565 -7.82 3.22 -10.27
N GLY A 566 -8.03 3.48 -8.99
CA GLY A 566 -9.29 4.03 -8.50
C GLY A 566 -9.28 4.39 -7.03
N GLU A 567 -10.41 4.94 -6.59
CA GLU A 567 -10.68 5.31 -5.20
C GLU A 567 -11.89 4.55 -4.64
N GLY A 568 -11.86 4.31 -3.32
CA GLY A 568 -12.97 3.78 -2.56
C GLY A 568 -13.42 4.77 -1.50
N ARG A 569 -14.72 5.02 -1.40
CA ARG A 569 -15.37 5.84 -0.36
C ARG A 569 -16.34 4.97 0.44
N ARG A 570 -15.89 4.46 1.60
CA ARG A 570 -16.71 3.64 2.50
C ARG A 570 -17.48 4.53 3.46
N VAL A 571 -18.80 4.45 3.42
CA VAL A 571 -19.71 5.11 4.37
C VAL A 571 -20.16 4.09 5.40
N THR A 572 -19.85 4.36 6.66
CA THR A 572 -20.35 3.60 7.81
C THR A 572 -21.37 4.44 8.55
N LEU A 573 -22.61 3.94 8.67
CA LEU A 573 -23.68 4.57 9.43
C LEU A 573 -23.87 3.83 10.75
N VAL A 574 -23.97 4.57 11.84
CA VAL A 574 -24.26 4.05 13.18
C VAL A 574 -25.51 4.74 13.69
N ASN A 575 -26.55 3.95 13.98
CA ASN A 575 -27.78 4.45 14.58
C ASN A 575 -27.70 4.30 16.10
N THR A 576 -27.62 5.42 16.80
CA THR A 576 -27.58 5.48 18.27
C THR A 576 -28.98 5.62 18.89
N GLY A 577 -30.00 5.83 18.05
CA GLY A 577 -31.38 5.97 18.46
C GLY A 577 -32.09 4.64 18.70
N PRO A 578 -33.28 4.66 19.32
CA PRO A 578 -34.01 3.45 19.71
C PRO A 578 -34.78 2.79 18.57
N VAL A 579 -34.97 3.46 17.43
CA VAL A 579 -35.80 3.00 16.31
C VAL A 579 -34.94 2.79 15.07
N ASP A 580 -35.27 1.77 14.28
CA ASP A 580 -34.65 1.52 12.98
C ASP A 580 -34.87 2.70 12.02
N ARG A 581 -33.81 3.13 11.34
CA ARG A 581 -33.86 4.22 10.35
C ARG A 581 -33.67 3.66 8.94
N TYR A 582 -34.31 4.30 7.96
CA TYR A 582 -34.10 4.01 6.55
C TYR A 582 -33.44 5.22 5.91
N ILE A 583 -32.22 5.04 5.43
CA ILE A 583 -31.39 6.13 4.91
C ILE A 583 -31.11 5.86 3.44
N ASP A 584 -31.41 6.84 2.59
CA ASP A 584 -30.97 6.84 1.19
C ASP A 584 -29.59 7.48 1.11
N LEU A 585 -28.62 6.74 0.58
CA LEU A 585 -27.29 7.22 0.25
C LEU A 585 -27.24 7.58 -1.22
N THR A 586 -27.00 8.85 -1.54
CA THR A 586 -26.88 9.34 -2.92
C THR A 586 -25.46 9.83 -3.18
N SER A 587 -24.71 9.16 -4.06
CA SER A 587 -23.39 9.64 -4.52
C SER A 587 -23.54 10.69 -5.62
N TYR A 588 -22.50 11.49 -5.81
CA TYR A 588 -22.43 12.49 -6.87
C TYR A 588 -20.96 12.75 -7.25
N SER A 589 -20.66 12.78 -8.55
CA SER A 589 -19.37 13.27 -9.08
C SER A 589 -19.52 13.80 -10.51
N GLU A 590 -18.81 14.89 -10.85
CA GLU A 590 -18.74 15.43 -12.21
C GLU A 590 -17.62 14.74 -13.01
N ILE A 591 -17.96 14.08 -14.13
CA ILE A 591 -17.03 13.24 -14.92
C ILE A 591 -16.26 14.10 -15.93
N VAL A 592 -14.94 13.93 -16.01
CA VAL A 592 -14.08 14.65 -16.98
C VAL A 592 -13.39 13.69 -17.96
N ILE A 593 -12.60 12.74 -17.45
CA ILE A 593 -11.79 11.75 -18.21
C ILE A 593 -11.03 12.37 -19.40
N ALA A 594 -10.37 13.50 -19.16
CA ALA A 594 -9.65 14.29 -20.17
C ALA A 594 -8.47 15.04 -19.51
N PRO A 595 -7.48 15.52 -20.29
CA PRO A 595 -6.44 16.41 -19.77
C PRO A 595 -7.04 17.67 -19.14
N GLU A 596 -6.60 18.00 -17.92
CA GLU A 596 -7.18 19.08 -17.11
C GLU A 596 -7.18 20.44 -17.84
N ALA A 597 -6.06 20.80 -18.47
CA ALA A 597 -5.94 22.06 -19.21
C ALA A 597 -6.99 22.18 -20.34
N GLY A 598 -7.32 21.05 -20.99
CA GLY A 598 -8.35 21.00 -22.02
C GLY A 598 -9.77 21.18 -21.48
N ASP A 599 -10.08 20.58 -20.32
CA ASP A 599 -11.37 20.76 -19.66
C ASP A 599 -11.54 22.20 -19.16
N ASN A 600 -10.53 22.75 -18.48
CA ASN A 600 -10.55 24.10 -17.93
C ASN A 600 -10.67 25.19 -19.01
N ALA A 601 -10.04 25.00 -20.18
CA ALA A 601 -10.10 25.98 -21.27
C ALA A 601 -11.50 26.07 -21.90
N HIS A 602 -12.24 24.96 -22.03
CA HIS A 602 -13.59 24.97 -22.59
C HIS A 602 -14.49 23.85 -22.02
N PRO A 603 -15.02 24.03 -20.80
CA PRO A 603 -15.70 22.95 -20.08
C PRO A 603 -16.93 22.37 -20.81
N VAL A 604 -17.80 23.20 -21.38
CA VAL A 604 -19.02 22.73 -22.09
C VAL A 604 -18.68 21.88 -23.31
N PHE A 605 -17.66 22.27 -24.08
CA PHE A 605 -17.22 21.52 -25.24
C PHE A 605 -16.58 20.20 -24.81
N SER A 606 -15.80 20.18 -23.74
CA SER A 606 -15.19 18.96 -23.20
C SER A 606 -16.24 17.91 -22.79
N LYS A 607 -17.34 18.34 -22.17
CA LYS A 607 -18.45 17.47 -21.71
C LYS A 607 -19.14 16.71 -22.85
N MET A 608 -19.27 17.30 -24.04
CA MET A 608 -19.97 16.69 -25.18
C MET A 608 -19.35 15.36 -25.67
N PHE A 609 -18.10 15.09 -25.28
CA PHE A 609 -17.38 13.90 -25.72
C PHE A 609 -17.50 12.71 -24.76
N VAL A 610 -18.14 12.89 -23.61
CA VAL A 610 -18.33 11.81 -22.64
C VAL A 610 -19.66 11.11 -22.93
N LYS A 611 -19.59 9.80 -23.17
CA LYS A 611 -20.74 8.92 -23.30
C LYS A 611 -20.88 8.13 -22.00
N THR A 612 -22.04 8.21 -21.36
CA THR A 612 -22.36 7.45 -20.14
C THR A 612 -23.24 6.24 -20.46
N GLU A 613 -23.17 5.22 -19.61
CA GLU A 613 -24.00 4.01 -19.69
C GLU A 613 -24.30 3.54 -18.27
N ILE A 614 -25.57 3.24 -17.99
CA ILE A 614 -26.02 2.70 -16.71
C ILE A 614 -26.20 1.20 -16.88
N ASP A 615 -25.60 0.41 -15.98
CA ASP A 615 -25.78 -1.04 -15.98
C ASP A 615 -27.25 -1.43 -15.75
N SER A 616 -27.62 -2.62 -16.24
CA SER A 616 -28.93 -3.26 -16.07
C SER A 616 -29.42 -3.31 -14.61
N THR A 617 -28.51 -3.48 -13.65
CA THR A 617 -28.83 -3.50 -12.21
C THR A 617 -28.84 -2.12 -11.57
N ARG A 618 -28.48 -1.07 -12.32
CA ARG A 618 -28.31 0.32 -11.86
C ARG A 618 -27.35 0.49 -10.68
N ASN A 619 -26.46 -0.48 -10.47
CA ASN A 619 -25.41 -0.43 -9.43
C ASN A 619 -24.09 0.16 -9.94
N ALA A 620 -23.97 0.36 -11.25
CA ALA A 620 -22.76 0.86 -11.89
C ALA A 620 -23.11 1.86 -13.00
N ILE A 621 -22.31 2.92 -13.09
CA ILE A 621 -22.32 3.91 -14.17
C ILE A 621 -20.97 3.86 -14.84
N PHE A 622 -20.97 3.53 -16.12
CA PHE A 622 -19.79 3.56 -16.97
C PHE A 622 -19.74 4.85 -17.77
N ALA A 623 -18.52 5.30 -18.07
CA ALA A 623 -18.33 6.42 -18.99
C ALA A 623 -17.07 6.20 -19.85
N GLU A 624 -17.18 6.61 -21.11
CA GLU A 624 -16.08 6.56 -22.07
C GLU A 624 -16.04 7.88 -22.85
N ARG A 625 -14.82 8.31 -23.21
CA ARG A 625 -14.63 9.50 -24.02
C ARG A 625 -14.52 9.15 -25.49
N ARG A 626 -15.31 9.80 -26.35
CA ARG A 626 -15.22 9.66 -27.81
C ARG A 626 -13.95 10.33 -28.34
N VAL A 627 -13.16 9.57 -29.08
CA VAL A 627 -11.93 10.00 -29.75
C VAL A 627 -12.22 11.01 -30.85
N ARG A 628 -11.38 12.04 -30.98
CA ARG A 628 -11.47 13.09 -32.02
C ARG A 628 -10.58 12.79 -33.21
N GLN A 629 -9.44 12.14 -32.99
CA GLN A 629 -8.44 11.82 -34.01
C GLN A 629 -7.91 10.39 -33.84
N SER A 630 -7.47 9.74 -34.91
CA SER A 630 -6.84 8.42 -34.83
C SER A 630 -5.55 8.51 -34.00
N GLY A 631 -5.45 7.74 -32.91
CA GLY A 631 -4.27 7.70 -32.02
C GLY A 631 -4.39 8.47 -30.70
N GLU A 632 -5.52 9.13 -30.41
CA GLU A 632 -5.78 9.74 -29.09
C GLU A 632 -5.98 8.66 -28.02
N THR A 633 -5.33 8.82 -26.86
CA THR A 633 -5.53 7.92 -25.70
C THR A 633 -6.94 8.07 -25.14
N THR A 634 -7.68 6.96 -25.08
CA THR A 634 -8.99 6.89 -24.42
C THR A 634 -8.85 6.42 -22.99
N LEU A 635 -9.81 6.82 -22.15
CA LEU A 635 -9.99 6.27 -20.82
C LEU A 635 -11.42 5.77 -20.69
N ALA A 636 -11.56 4.63 -20.02
CA ALA A 636 -12.84 4.15 -19.50
C ALA A 636 -12.92 4.47 -18.01
N PHE A 637 -14.14 4.70 -17.55
CA PHE A 637 -14.49 5.03 -16.18
C PHE A 637 -15.63 4.14 -15.73
N CYS A 638 -15.62 3.74 -14.45
CA CYS A 638 -16.79 3.19 -13.79
C CYS A 638 -16.93 3.72 -12.36
N HIS A 639 -18.16 4.10 -12.00
CA HIS A 639 -18.56 4.37 -10.63
C HIS A 639 -19.60 3.33 -10.20
N PHE A 640 -19.34 2.57 -9.13
CA PHE A 640 -20.22 1.49 -8.68
C PHE A 640 -20.28 1.38 -7.16
N VAL A 641 -21.29 0.67 -6.66
CA VAL A 641 -21.54 0.52 -5.21
C VAL A 641 -21.48 -0.94 -4.77
N THR A 642 -20.80 -1.21 -3.64
CA THR A 642 -20.77 -2.52 -2.97
C THR A 642 -21.31 -2.38 -1.54
N ALA A 643 -22.08 -3.37 -1.07
CA ALA A 643 -22.78 -3.29 0.23
C ALA A 643 -22.70 -4.60 1.04
N SER A 644 -22.70 -4.48 2.38
CA SER A 644 -23.00 -5.61 3.27
C SER A 644 -24.47 -6.02 3.21
N THR A 645 -24.79 -7.24 3.66
CA THR A 645 -26.16 -7.76 3.74
C THR A 645 -27.12 -6.72 4.36
N GLY A 646 -28.26 -6.47 3.70
CA GLY A 646 -29.22 -5.41 4.05
C GLY A 646 -29.59 -4.44 2.91
N PHE A 647 -29.03 -4.63 1.72
CA PHE A 647 -29.34 -3.87 0.51
C PHE A 647 -30.78 -4.10 0.03
N SER A 648 -31.57 -3.03 -0.13
CA SER A 648 -32.79 -3.08 -0.94
C SER A 648 -32.39 -3.13 -2.42
N ARG A 649 -32.95 -4.05 -3.22
CA ARG A 649 -32.64 -4.23 -4.66
C ARG A 649 -33.05 -3.06 -5.57
N GLU A 650 -33.46 -1.92 -5.02
CA GLU A 650 -33.88 -0.74 -5.77
C GLU A 650 -32.81 0.34 -5.73
N THR A 651 -31.80 0.19 -6.59
CA THR A 651 -30.79 1.22 -6.85
C THR A 651 -31.26 2.13 -7.98
N GLU A 652 -31.09 3.43 -7.79
CA GLU A 652 -31.37 4.43 -8.80
C GLU A 652 -30.07 5.06 -9.31
N ALA A 653 -30.08 5.56 -10.54
CA ALA A 653 -28.90 6.14 -11.18
C ALA A 653 -29.28 7.37 -12.01
N GLU A 654 -28.42 8.39 -12.03
CA GLU A 654 -28.54 9.56 -12.90
C GLU A 654 -27.17 9.91 -13.51
N THR A 655 -27.16 10.30 -14.78
CA THR A 655 -25.94 10.75 -15.46
C THR A 655 -26.06 12.14 -16.10
N ASP A 656 -27.22 12.81 -15.99
CA ASP A 656 -27.41 14.21 -16.41
C ASP A 656 -27.41 15.17 -15.20
N ARG A 657 -26.41 16.05 -15.13
CA ARG A 657 -26.27 17.06 -14.07
C ARG A 657 -27.43 18.04 -14.04
N ARG A 658 -28.02 18.37 -15.19
CA ARG A 658 -29.17 19.28 -15.30
C ARG A 658 -30.42 18.64 -14.68
N ALA A 659 -30.62 17.34 -14.89
CA ALA A 659 -31.69 16.59 -14.27
C ALA A 659 -31.48 16.45 -12.75
N PHE A 660 -30.22 16.26 -12.32
CA PHE A 660 -29.88 16.13 -10.91
C PHE A 660 -30.02 17.44 -10.11
N LEU A 661 -29.43 18.53 -10.59
CA LEU A 661 -29.45 19.82 -9.89
C LEU A 661 -30.75 20.58 -10.12
N GLY A 662 -31.26 20.59 -11.36
CA GLY A 662 -32.19 21.61 -11.82
C GLY A 662 -31.47 22.92 -12.18
N ARG A 663 -32.00 23.66 -13.16
CA ARG A 663 -31.37 24.90 -13.62
C ARG A 663 -31.45 26.00 -12.55
N GLY A 664 -30.37 26.76 -12.37
CA GLY A 664 -30.25 27.83 -11.37
C GLY A 664 -29.99 27.35 -9.95
N ARG A 665 -29.78 26.05 -9.76
CA ARG A 665 -29.59 25.41 -8.46
C ARG A 665 -28.16 24.90 -8.29
N THR A 666 -27.82 24.53 -7.05
CA THR A 666 -26.49 24.06 -6.64
C THR A 666 -26.61 22.72 -5.92
N LEU A 667 -25.47 22.11 -5.57
CA LEU A 667 -25.45 20.90 -4.74
C LEU A 667 -25.98 21.12 -3.31
N ALA A 668 -26.13 22.36 -2.85
CA ALA A 668 -26.76 22.67 -1.57
C ALA A 668 -28.29 22.65 -1.64
N ASN A 669 -28.87 22.74 -2.84
CA ASN A 669 -30.32 22.78 -3.08
C ASN A 669 -30.75 22.10 -4.42
N PRO A 670 -30.34 20.85 -4.71
CA PRO A 670 -30.66 20.20 -5.97
C PRO A 670 -32.09 19.65 -5.97
N VAL A 671 -32.70 19.55 -7.15
CA VAL A 671 -34.10 19.11 -7.32
C VAL A 671 -34.34 17.65 -6.92
N VAL A 672 -33.31 16.78 -6.98
CA VAL A 672 -33.46 15.34 -6.69
C VAL A 672 -33.74 15.00 -5.22
N PHE A 673 -33.62 15.96 -4.30
CA PHE A 673 -34.00 15.78 -2.89
C PHE A 673 -35.32 16.46 -2.54
N GLU A 674 -36.05 16.99 -3.53
CA GLU A 674 -37.39 17.55 -3.36
C GLU A 674 -38.45 16.51 -3.76
N ASN A 675 -39.59 16.51 -3.05
CA ASN A 675 -40.82 15.80 -3.43
C ASN A 675 -40.64 14.31 -3.79
N ASP A 676 -39.79 13.57 -3.07
CA ASP A 676 -39.49 12.15 -3.33
C ASP A 676 -39.08 11.84 -4.79
N ALA A 677 -38.37 12.79 -5.43
CA ALA A 677 -37.93 12.64 -6.81
C ALA A 677 -37.03 11.42 -7.02
N LYS A 678 -37.35 10.61 -8.03
CA LYS A 678 -36.52 9.49 -8.50
C LYS A 678 -35.43 9.95 -9.45
N LEU A 679 -34.28 9.27 -9.44
CA LEU A 679 -33.24 9.49 -10.45
C LEU A 679 -33.72 8.99 -11.83
N GLY A 680 -33.67 9.87 -12.84
CA GLY A 680 -34.33 9.67 -14.14
C GLY A 680 -33.63 8.65 -15.03
N GLY A 681 -32.33 8.40 -14.81
CA GLY A 681 -31.55 7.42 -15.55
C GLY A 681 -31.23 7.84 -16.99
N GLY A 682 -31.07 9.15 -17.23
CA GLY A 682 -30.51 9.62 -18.49
C GLY A 682 -29.15 8.99 -18.73
N GLN A 683 -28.87 8.54 -19.96
CA GLN A 683 -27.59 7.92 -20.35
C GLN A 683 -27.27 8.19 -21.81
N GLY A 684 -26.04 7.93 -22.24
CA GLY A 684 -25.52 8.27 -23.55
C GLY A 684 -24.81 9.62 -23.54
N PHE A 685 -25.16 10.51 -24.48
CA PHE A 685 -24.57 11.86 -24.53
C PHE A 685 -25.53 12.86 -23.86
N THR A 686 -25.39 13.04 -22.54
CA THR A 686 -26.25 13.92 -21.72
C THR A 686 -25.85 15.39 -21.78
N LEU A 687 -24.76 15.74 -22.48
CA LEU A 687 -24.15 17.09 -22.57
C LEU A 687 -23.57 17.64 -21.25
N ASP A 688 -24.02 17.14 -20.09
CA ASP A 688 -23.50 17.50 -18.78
C ASP A 688 -23.37 16.26 -17.87
N PRO A 689 -22.34 15.42 -18.09
CA PRO A 689 -22.22 14.09 -17.51
C PRO A 689 -21.85 14.11 -16.01
N ILE A 690 -22.60 13.36 -15.22
CA ILE A 690 -22.27 13.03 -13.82
C ILE A 690 -22.34 11.52 -13.59
N ALA A 691 -21.80 11.05 -12.46
CA ALA A 691 -22.14 9.75 -11.91
C ALA A 691 -22.82 9.96 -10.55
N ALA A 692 -24.11 9.62 -10.47
CA ALA A 692 -24.88 9.63 -9.23
C ALA A 692 -25.63 8.31 -9.06
N LEU A 693 -25.35 7.59 -7.98
CA LEU A 693 -26.03 6.36 -7.58
C LEU A 693 -26.78 6.60 -6.27
N ARG A 694 -28.02 6.13 -6.18
CA ARG A 694 -28.81 6.16 -4.96
C ARG A 694 -29.15 4.75 -4.51
N CYS A 695 -28.82 4.40 -3.28
CA CYS A 695 -29.21 3.13 -2.66
C CYS A 695 -29.86 3.35 -1.29
N ARG A 696 -30.82 2.49 -0.96
CA ARG A 696 -31.54 2.52 0.32
C ARG A 696 -30.98 1.51 1.31
N MET A 697 -30.71 1.96 2.52
CA MET A 697 -30.22 1.13 3.62
C MET A 697 -31.15 1.16 4.83
N ARG A 698 -31.37 -0.01 5.43
CA ARG A 698 -31.91 -0.10 6.80
C ARG A 698 -30.74 -0.02 7.79
N VAL A 699 -30.79 0.93 8.71
CA VAL A 699 -29.83 1.09 9.82
C VAL A 699 -30.54 0.71 11.13
N PRO A 700 -30.38 -0.54 11.61
CA PRO A 700 -31.08 -0.97 12.81
C PRO A 700 -30.64 -0.21 14.05
N SER A 701 -31.54 -0.06 15.01
CA SER A 701 -31.29 0.53 16.33
C SER A 701 -30.04 -0.08 17.00
N GLY A 702 -29.11 0.77 17.43
CA GLY A 702 -27.85 0.37 18.08
C GLY A 702 -26.87 -0.40 17.19
N LYS A 703 -27.11 -0.51 15.88
CA LYS A 703 -26.24 -1.24 14.94
C LYS A 703 -25.52 -0.27 13.99
N LYS A 704 -24.47 -0.81 13.36
CA LYS A 704 -23.73 -0.16 12.29
C LYS A 704 -23.91 -0.92 10.98
N VAL A 705 -23.94 -0.20 9.87
CA VAL A 705 -23.97 -0.74 8.51
C VAL A 705 -22.99 0.03 7.63
N SER A 706 -22.44 -0.63 6.61
CA SER A 706 -21.43 -0.01 5.73
C SER A 706 -21.70 -0.28 4.26
N VAL A 707 -21.46 0.73 3.43
CA VAL A 707 -21.52 0.68 1.96
C VAL A 707 -20.29 1.36 1.40
N THR A 708 -19.75 0.86 0.30
CA THR A 708 -18.59 1.43 -0.38
C THR A 708 -18.95 1.85 -1.79
N PHE A 709 -18.66 3.11 -2.12
CA PHE A 709 -18.71 3.60 -3.49
C PHE A 709 -17.29 3.58 -4.06
N TRP A 710 -17.12 2.90 -5.19
CA TRP A 710 -15.86 2.81 -5.91
C TRP A 710 -15.91 3.66 -7.17
N THR A 711 -14.81 4.31 -7.49
CA THR A 711 -14.58 4.99 -8.76
C THR A 711 -13.27 4.48 -9.34
N VAL A 712 -13.31 3.82 -10.50
CA VAL A 712 -12.15 3.23 -11.15
C VAL A 712 -12.01 3.73 -12.59
N VAL A 713 -10.78 3.78 -13.08
CA VAL A 713 -10.46 4.11 -14.47
C VAL A 713 -9.45 3.14 -15.05
N GLY A 714 -9.48 2.98 -16.36
CA GLY A 714 -8.56 2.14 -17.11
C GLY A 714 -8.36 2.68 -18.53
N ALA A 715 -7.42 2.11 -19.27
CA ALA A 715 -7.20 2.47 -20.67
C ALA A 715 -8.42 2.13 -21.55
N ASP A 716 -9.15 1.09 -21.18
CA ASP A 716 -10.35 0.63 -21.85
C ASP A 716 -11.34 -0.03 -20.87
N ARG A 717 -12.48 -0.43 -21.43
CA ARG A 717 -13.57 -1.08 -20.70
C ARG A 717 -13.14 -2.37 -20.00
N ALA A 718 -12.26 -3.16 -20.61
CA ALA A 718 -11.84 -4.46 -20.09
C ALA A 718 -10.96 -4.31 -18.84
N GLU A 719 -10.06 -3.32 -18.82
CA GLU A 719 -9.28 -2.99 -17.62
C GLU A 719 -10.18 -2.56 -16.46
N VAL A 720 -11.18 -1.72 -16.74
CA VAL A 720 -12.17 -1.27 -15.75
C VAL A 720 -12.97 -2.46 -15.19
N GLU A 721 -13.43 -3.36 -16.04
CA GLU A 721 -14.16 -4.57 -15.62
C GLU A 721 -13.30 -5.50 -14.77
N THR A 722 -12.02 -5.65 -15.12
CA THR A 722 -11.05 -6.41 -14.31
C THR A 722 -10.88 -5.79 -12.91
N ALA A 723 -10.79 -4.46 -12.84
CA ALA A 723 -10.72 -3.75 -11.56
C ALA A 723 -12.00 -3.95 -10.73
N ILE A 724 -13.19 -3.88 -11.35
CA ILE A 724 -14.48 -4.16 -10.69
C ILE A 724 -14.47 -5.56 -10.09
N HIS A 725 -14.09 -6.59 -10.86
CA HIS A 725 -14.05 -7.98 -10.39
C HIS A 725 -13.18 -8.16 -9.13
N SER A 726 -12.07 -7.41 -9.01
CA SER A 726 -11.21 -7.46 -7.83
C SER A 726 -11.78 -6.72 -6.60
N LEU A 727 -12.63 -5.73 -6.83
CA LEU A 727 -13.14 -4.80 -5.80
C LEU A 727 -14.58 -5.08 -5.37
N ASP A 728 -15.35 -5.86 -6.16
CA ASP A 728 -16.76 -6.21 -5.91
C ASP A 728 -16.93 -7.30 -4.84
N HIS A 729 -16.12 -7.25 -3.79
CA HIS A 729 -16.21 -8.14 -2.62
C HIS A 729 -16.20 -7.32 -1.33
N LEU A 730 -16.90 -7.82 -0.30
CA LEU A 730 -17.08 -7.10 0.96
C LEU A 730 -15.74 -6.76 1.66
N GLU A 731 -14.80 -7.69 1.60
CA GLU A 731 -13.50 -7.60 2.27
C GLU A 731 -12.48 -6.75 1.49
N SER A 732 -12.76 -6.44 0.22
CA SER A 732 -11.82 -5.74 -0.67
C SER A 732 -11.44 -4.37 -0.12
N PHE A 733 -12.37 -3.62 0.47
CA PHE A 733 -12.04 -2.32 1.06
C PHE A 733 -11.00 -2.45 2.18
N GLN A 734 -11.17 -3.40 3.11
CA GLN A 734 -10.25 -3.58 4.24
C GLN A 734 -8.87 -4.06 3.78
N ARG A 735 -8.83 -4.92 2.75
CA ARG A 735 -7.57 -5.31 2.09
C ARG A 735 -6.88 -4.10 1.46
N GLN A 736 -7.60 -3.28 0.70
CA GLN A 736 -7.03 -2.08 0.05
C GLN A 736 -6.53 -1.05 1.08
N VAL A 737 -7.21 -0.84 2.22
CA VAL A 737 -6.70 -0.01 3.33
C VAL A 737 -5.34 -0.50 3.79
N THR A 738 -5.20 -1.81 4.04
CA THR A 738 -3.94 -2.39 4.54
C THR A 738 -2.80 -2.23 3.53
N LEU A 739 -3.10 -2.38 2.24
CA LEU A 739 -2.13 -2.20 1.17
C LEU A 739 -1.76 -0.72 0.96
N ALA A 740 -2.72 0.19 1.03
CA ALA A 740 -2.50 1.64 0.96
C ALA A 740 -1.58 2.11 2.09
N TRP A 741 -1.84 1.66 3.33
CA TRP A 741 -0.97 1.92 4.49
C TRP A 741 0.44 1.41 4.26
N THR A 742 0.58 0.15 3.84
CA THR A 742 1.91 -0.43 3.60
C THR A 742 2.67 0.35 2.52
N ARG A 743 2.00 0.73 1.43
CA ARG A 743 2.59 1.49 0.33
C ARG A 743 3.05 2.88 0.78
N SER A 744 2.22 3.57 1.55
CA SER A 744 2.52 4.88 2.15
C SER A 744 3.82 4.85 2.96
N GLN A 745 3.97 3.83 3.83
CA GLN A 745 5.19 3.65 4.65
C GLN A 745 6.44 3.44 3.80
N VAL A 746 6.35 2.55 2.81
CA VAL A 746 7.45 2.22 1.89
C VAL A 746 7.88 3.45 1.11
N GLN A 747 6.93 4.18 0.54
CA GLN A 747 7.20 5.35 -0.29
C GLN A 747 7.81 6.50 0.52
N THR A 748 7.31 6.73 1.75
CA THR A 748 7.81 7.79 2.62
C THR A 748 9.24 7.51 3.09
N ARG A 749 9.54 6.25 3.48
CA ARG A 749 10.92 5.82 3.77
C ARG A 749 11.83 5.94 2.56
N HIS A 750 11.32 5.61 1.38
CA HIS A 750 12.08 5.66 0.15
C HIS A 750 12.55 7.10 -0.18
N VAL A 751 11.68 8.09 -0.03
CA VAL A 751 12.02 9.52 -0.22
C VAL A 751 12.92 10.06 0.91
N GLY A 752 13.08 9.31 2.00
CA GLY A 752 13.88 9.73 3.17
C GLY A 752 13.17 10.77 4.02
N LEU A 753 11.84 10.64 4.15
CA LEU A 753 11.00 11.42 5.05
C LEU A 753 10.48 10.52 6.19
N SER A 754 10.24 11.10 7.37
CA SER A 754 9.45 10.47 8.42
C SER A 754 7.94 10.65 8.15
N LEU A 755 7.07 9.94 8.89
CA LEU A 755 5.62 10.13 8.78
C LEU A 755 5.18 11.53 9.24
N SER A 756 5.86 12.09 10.25
CA SER A 756 5.62 13.48 10.67
C SER A 756 6.04 14.49 9.61
N ASP A 757 7.17 14.24 8.92
CA ASP A 757 7.57 15.09 7.78
C ASP A 757 6.52 15.02 6.67
N ALA A 758 6.04 13.83 6.32
CA ALA A 758 4.99 13.65 5.32
C ALA A 758 3.71 14.44 5.66
N ALA A 759 3.27 14.40 6.92
CA ALA A 759 2.13 15.19 7.39
C ALA A 759 2.35 16.71 7.23
N ASN A 760 3.57 17.20 7.47
CA ASN A 760 3.93 18.61 7.27
C ASN A 760 4.05 18.99 5.78
N VAL A 761 4.55 18.10 4.93
CA VAL A 761 4.54 18.31 3.46
C VAL A 761 3.11 18.41 2.93
N GLN A 762 2.16 17.66 3.49
CA GLN A 762 0.74 17.79 3.13
C GLN A 762 0.15 19.15 3.54
N LYS A 763 0.65 19.79 4.61
CA LYS A 763 0.29 21.19 4.93
C LYS A 763 0.86 22.16 3.90
N LEU A 764 2.13 21.99 3.52
CA LEU A 764 2.76 22.78 2.46
C LEU A 764 2.01 22.67 1.11
N ALA A 765 1.58 21.46 0.76
CA ALA A 765 0.89 21.16 -0.49
C ALA A 765 -0.40 21.97 -0.67
N ARG A 766 -1.11 22.32 0.41
CA ARG A 766 -2.30 23.19 0.39
C ARG A 766 -2.03 24.49 -0.36
N TYR A 767 -0.90 25.15 -0.08
CA TYR A 767 -0.55 26.45 -0.67
C TYR A 767 -0.13 26.34 -2.15
N LEU A 768 0.30 25.16 -2.60
CA LEU A 768 0.51 24.90 -4.02
C LEU A 768 -0.80 24.60 -4.73
N LEU A 769 -1.75 23.92 -4.08
CA LEU A 769 -3.07 23.60 -4.62
C LEU A 769 -3.96 24.84 -4.71
N TYR A 770 -4.00 25.64 -3.65
CA TYR A 770 -4.81 26.86 -3.54
C TYR A 770 -3.91 28.11 -3.50
N PRO A 771 -4.14 29.12 -4.36
CA PRO A 771 -3.32 30.33 -4.42
C PRO A 771 -3.67 31.30 -3.27
N GLU A 772 -3.43 30.90 -2.03
CA GLU A 772 -3.68 31.70 -0.84
C GLU A 772 -2.61 32.80 -0.63
N PRO A 773 -2.93 33.92 0.03
CA PRO A 773 -2.02 35.07 0.13
C PRO A 773 -0.86 34.86 1.11
N TRP A 774 -1.00 33.99 2.12
CA TRP A 774 -0.11 33.93 3.29
C TRP A 774 1.32 33.44 3.01
N THR A 775 1.52 32.72 1.90
CA THR A 775 2.83 32.24 1.43
C THR A 775 3.32 32.97 0.18
N ARG A 776 2.57 33.96 -0.29
CA ARG A 776 2.90 34.78 -1.46
C ARG A 776 3.54 36.10 -1.03
N LEU A 777 4.04 36.86 -2.01
CA LEU A 777 4.42 38.25 -1.77
C LEU A 777 3.19 39.10 -1.40
N ALA A 778 3.46 40.22 -0.71
CA ALA A 778 2.42 41.20 -0.39
C ALA A 778 1.72 41.71 -1.66
N PRO A 779 0.41 42.04 -1.61
CA PRO A 779 -0.38 42.46 -2.78
C PRO A 779 0.25 43.61 -3.59
N ASP A 780 0.82 44.61 -2.91
CA ASP A 780 1.49 45.75 -3.56
C ASP A 780 2.77 45.35 -4.32
N ALA A 781 3.49 44.34 -3.81
CA ALA A 781 4.67 43.81 -4.47
C ALA A 781 4.30 42.95 -5.69
N ILE A 782 3.19 42.21 -5.62
CA ILE A 782 2.63 41.47 -6.76
C ILE A 782 2.15 42.46 -7.84
N SER A 783 1.35 43.45 -7.47
CA SER A 783 0.77 44.41 -8.44
C SER A 783 1.83 45.23 -9.18
N SER A 784 2.91 45.60 -8.48
CA SER A 784 4.03 46.36 -9.07
C SER A 784 5.09 45.49 -9.76
N GLY A 785 5.14 44.18 -9.47
CA GLY A 785 6.19 43.27 -9.92
C GLY A 785 5.77 42.23 -10.97
N LEU A 786 4.47 41.99 -11.17
CA LEU A 786 3.98 40.98 -12.10
C LEU A 786 4.10 41.45 -13.56
N GLY A 787 5.06 40.87 -14.29
CA GLY A 787 5.25 41.07 -15.72
C GLY A 787 4.53 40.06 -16.60
N LYS A 788 4.91 40.00 -17.89
CA LYS A 788 4.38 39.02 -18.85
C LYS A 788 4.90 37.63 -18.51
N GLN A 789 4.09 36.60 -18.70
CA GLN A 789 4.51 35.20 -18.52
C GLN A 789 5.79 34.86 -19.30
N SER A 790 5.91 35.38 -20.54
CA SER A 790 7.09 35.15 -21.40
C SER A 790 8.42 35.67 -20.80
N THR A 791 8.36 36.52 -19.79
CA THR A 791 9.54 37.03 -19.07
C THR A 791 10.18 35.94 -18.20
N LEU A 792 9.50 34.81 -17.97
CA LEU A 792 10.03 33.63 -17.27
C LEU A 792 10.80 32.66 -18.18
N TRP A 793 10.51 32.66 -19.49
CA TRP A 793 11.07 31.70 -20.45
C TRP A 793 12.60 31.72 -20.60
N PRO A 794 13.33 32.85 -20.43
CA PRO A 794 14.79 32.85 -20.42
C PRO A 794 15.40 31.94 -19.34
N MET A 795 14.65 31.64 -18.27
CA MET A 795 15.03 30.72 -17.20
C MET A 795 14.54 29.28 -17.44
N ALA A 796 13.99 29.00 -18.62
CA ALA A 796 13.30 27.76 -18.98
C ALA A 796 12.05 27.45 -18.13
N ILE A 797 11.51 28.43 -17.40
CA ILE A 797 10.29 28.30 -16.59
C ILE A 797 9.09 28.69 -17.46
N SER A 798 8.10 27.82 -17.63
CA SER A 798 6.93 28.12 -18.49
C SER A 798 5.97 29.10 -17.83
N GLY A 799 5.76 28.99 -16.52
CA GLY A 799 4.75 29.73 -15.76
C GLY A 799 3.35 29.12 -15.77
N ASP A 800 3.18 27.93 -16.36
CA ASP A 800 1.88 27.25 -16.43
C ASP A 800 1.56 26.43 -15.16
N TYR A 801 2.59 26.01 -14.42
CA TYR A 801 2.47 25.23 -13.20
C TYR A 801 2.60 26.11 -11.95
N PRO A 802 2.02 25.71 -10.80
CA PRO A 802 2.27 26.36 -9.52
C PRO A 802 3.78 26.44 -9.22
N ILE A 803 4.29 27.64 -8.88
CA ILE A 803 5.71 27.84 -8.58
C ILE A 803 5.93 27.89 -7.07
N PHE A 804 6.87 27.09 -6.58
CA PHE A 804 7.53 27.19 -5.28
C PHE A 804 8.92 27.82 -5.47
N ALA A 805 9.06 29.10 -5.11
CA ALA A 805 10.34 29.80 -5.13
C ALA A 805 11.02 29.72 -3.75
N LEU A 806 12.20 29.09 -3.68
CA LEU A 806 13.06 29.05 -2.50
C LEU A 806 14.33 29.85 -2.74
N ARG A 807 14.52 30.90 -1.95
CA ARG A 807 15.67 31.81 -2.05
C ARG A 807 16.74 31.44 -1.03
N ILE A 808 17.97 31.27 -1.49
CA ILE A 808 19.14 30.91 -0.67
C ILE A 808 20.27 31.91 -0.88
N GLY A 809 20.89 32.35 0.21
CA GLY A 809 22.00 33.32 0.17
C GLY A 809 23.29 32.83 0.86
N ASP A 810 23.24 31.70 1.55
CA ASP A 810 24.34 31.13 2.32
C ASP A 810 24.40 29.61 2.13
N VAL A 811 25.60 29.05 2.03
CA VAL A 811 25.84 27.60 1.91
C VAL A 811 25.49 26.84 3.19
N ALA A 812 25.50 27.49 4.35
CA ALA A 812 25.09 26.89 5.62
C ALA A 812 23.64 26.37 5.58
N ASP A 813 22.80 26.96 4.72
CA ASP A 813 21.39 26.62 4.59
C ASP A 813 21.10 25.54 3.52
N ILE A 814 22.13 24.93 2.92
CA ILE A 814 21.97 24.02 1.78
C ILE A 814 21.10 22.79 2.09
N GLU A 815 21.06 22.35 3.35
CA GLU A 815 20.19 21.26 3.82
C GLU A 815 18.69 21.59 3.66
N ILE A 816 18.31 22.87 3.70
CA ILE A 816 16.93 23.30 3.44
C ILE A 816 16.57 23.07 1.96
N VAL A 817 17.52 23.24 1.04
CA VAL A 817 17.33 22.93 -0.39
C VAL A 817 17.20 21.42 -0.58
N ALA A 818 18.04 20.61 0.08
CA ALA A 818 17.93 19.15 0.05
C ALA A 818 16.56 18.67 0.61
N SER A 819 16.07 19.33 1.67
CA SER A 819 14.74 19.09 2.21
C SER A 819 13.65 19.44 1.18
N ALA A 820 13.69 20.63 0.56
CA ALA A 820 12.73 21.04 -0.47
C ALA A 820 12.64 20.06 -1.64
N LEU A 821 13.78 19.51 -2.08
CA LEU A 821 13.84 18.50 -3.15
C LEU A 821 13.15 17.18 -2.74
N ARG A 822 13.37 16.69 -1.51
CA ARG A 822 12.64 15.52 -0.97
C ARG A 822 11.13 15.77 -0.87
N MET A 823 10.74 16.96 -0.43
CA MET A 823 9.31 17.35 -0.38
C MET A 823 8.68 17.38 -1.78
N GLN A 824 9.40 17.92 -2.77
CA GLN A 824 8.97 17.94 -4.16
C GLN A 824 8.79 16.52 -4.72
N GLU A 825 9.73 15.62 -4.45
CA GLU A 825 9.64 14.20 -4.84
C GLU A 825 8.42 13.52 -4.21
N TYR A 826 8.19 13.73 -2.90
CA TYR A 826 7.02 13.22 -2.19
C TYR A 826 5.69 13.73 -2.78
N MET A 827 5.60 15.03 -3.07
CA MET A 827 4.41 15.67 -3.66
C MET A 827 4.14 15.18 -5.08
N ARG A 828 5.19 15.08 -5.90
CA ARG A 828 5.10 14.58 -7.29
C ARG A 828 4.60 13.14 -7.32
N ALA A 829 5.13 12.30 -6.44
CA ALA A 829 4.71 10.90 -6.36
C ALA A 829 3.27 10.72 -5.83
N ARG A 830 2.62 11.81 -5.39
CA ARG A 830 1.18 11.90 -5.04
C ARG A 830 0.35 12.66 -6.08
N GLY A 831 0.92 13.00 -7.23
CA GLY A 831 0.21 13.67 -8.33
C GLY A 831 0.14 15.19 -8.22
N ILE A 832 0.91 15.81 -7.31
CA ILE A 832 1.05 17.27 -7.25
C ILE A 832 2.26 17.68 -8.09
N VAL A 833 2.00 18.33 -9.21
CA VAL A 833 3.04 18.85 -10.11
C VAL A 833 3.18 20.36 -9.88
N ALA A 834 4.37 20.78 -9.46
CA ALA A 834 4.72 22.17 -9.19
C ALA A 834 6.20 22.41 -9.54
N ASP A 835 6.50 23.62 -10.01
CA ASP A 835 7.85 24.06 -10.34
C ASP A 835 8.58 24.49 -9.06
N LEU A 836 9.61 23.75 -8.66
CA LEU A 836 10.53 24.14 -7.60
C LEU A 836 11.67 24.97 -8.18
N VAL A 837 11.71 26.25 -7.83
CA VAL A 837 12.71 27.21 -8.33
C VAL A 837 13.61 27.63 -7.17
N ILE A 838 14.86 27.16 -7.19
CA ILE A 838 15.90 27.54 -6.25
C ILE A 838 16.63 28.76 -6.78
N VAL A 839 16.54 29.89 -6.07
CA VAL A 839 17.16 31.16 -6.46
C VAL A 839 18.39 31.39 -5.59
N ASN A 840 19.58 31.36 -6.21
CA ASN A 840 20.83 31.73 -5.55
C ASN A 840 20.98 33.25 -5.52
N GLU A 841 20.96 33.83 -4.32
CA GLU A 841 21.07 35.26 -4.03
C GLU A 841 22.41 35.64 -3.37
N GLN A 842 23.38 34.73 -3.33
CA GLN A 842 24.69 35.01 -2.74
C GLN A 842 25.44 36.12 -3.52
N ALA A 843 26.28 36.88 -2.82
CA ALA A 843 27.11 37.92 -3.43
C ALA A 843 28.24 37.35 -4.31
N SER A 844 28.55 38.05 -5.41
CA SER A 844 29.34 37.60 -6.57
C SER A 844 30.73 37.00 -6.30
N SER A 845 31.34 37.22 -5.13
CA SER A 845 32.67 36.68 -4.81
C SER A 845 32.69 35.19 -4.42
N TYR A 846 31.55 34.59 -4.05
CA TYR A 846 31.43 33.18 -3.61
C TYR A 846 30.28 32.40 -4.28
N VAL A 847 29.59 33.00 -5.25
CA VAL A 847 28.39 32.44 -5.91
C VAL A 847 28.64 31.07 -6.54
N GLN A 848 29.85 30.83 -7.04
CA GLN A 848 30.15 29.65 -7.86
C GLN A 848 30.13 28.35 -7.04
N ASP A 849 30.62 28.37 -5.80
CA ASP A 849 30.66 27.19 -4.93
C ASP A 849 29.24 26.77 -4.49
N LEU A 850 28.43 27.75 -4.06
CA LEU A 850 27.04 27.51 -3.70
C LEU A 850 26.21 27.08 -4.92
N GLN A 851 26.45 27.69 -6.08
CA GLN A 851 25.75 27.31 -7.31
C GLN A 851 26.05 25.86 -7.70
N GLN A 852 27.30 25.41 -7.62
CA GLN A 852 27.67 24.02 -7.89
C GLN A 852 27.00 23.05 -6.90
N ALA A 853 26.93 23.41 -5.61
CA ALA A 853 26.24 22.59 -4.61
C ALA A 853 24.73 22.49 -4.89
N ILE A 854 24.07 23.60 -5.26
CA ILE A 854 22.66 23.62 -5.64
C ILE A 854 22.43 22.77 -6.90
N GLU A 855 23.26 22.96 -7.94
CA GLU A 855 23.16 22.20 -9.18
C GLU A 855 23.33 20.70 -8.94
N PHE A 856 24.31 20.30 -8.13
CA PHE A 856 24.51 18.89 -7.75
C PHE A 856 23.27 18.29 -7.06
N LEU A 857 22.67 19.01 -6.11
CA LEU A 857 21.45 18.55 -5.45
C LEU A 857 20.26 18.49 -6.43
N CYS A 858 20.09 19.52 -7.27
CA CYS A 858 19.03 19.55 -8.27
C CYS A 858 19.20 18.46 -9.33
N GLU A 859 20.41 18.17 -9.79
CA GLU A 859 20.70 17.09 -10.74
C GLU A 859 20.41 15.72 -10.13
N ASN A 860 20.80 15.48 -8.89
CA ASN A 860 20.44 14.26 -8.16
C ASN A 860 18.93 14.13 -7.99
N GLY A 861 18.23 15.22 -7.66
CA GLY A 861 16.77 15.25 -7.59
C GLY A 861 16.11 14.93 -8.94
N ARG A 862 16.61 15.51 -10.03
CA ARG A 862 16.15 15.22 -11.40
C ARG A 862 16.41 13.77 -11.81
N ALA A 863 17.54 13.19 -11.40
CA ALA A 863 17.91 11.81 -11.71
C ALA A 863 17.03 10.77 -11.00
N ARG A 864 16.59 11.05 -9.75
CA ARG A 864 15.71 10.14 -8.99
C ARG A 864 14.29 10.05 -9.56
N GLY A 865 13.78 11.12 -10.18
CA GLY A 865 12.43 11.19 -10.74
C GLY A 865 12.20 10.49 -12.09
N GLY A 866 13.05 9.53 -12.49
CA GLY A 866 13.12 8.97 -13.85
C GLY A 866 11.91 8.17 -14.36
N GLU A 867 11.02 7.70 -13.48
CA GLU A 867 9.94 6.76 -13.84
C GLU A 867 8.59 7.43 -14.19
N GLN A 868 8.39 8.72 -13.90
CA GLN A 868 7.07 9.39 -13.98
C GLN A 868 6.97 10.61 -14.94
N GLY A 869 7.65 10.59 -16.09
CA GLY A 869 7.47 11.62 -17.14
C GLY A 869 8.34 12.88 -17.04
N PRO A 870 8.10 13.92 -17.88
CA PRO A 870 9.12 14.87 -18.32
C PRO A 870 9.80 15.68 -17.20
N ARG A 871 11.09 15.95 -17.42
CA ARG A 871 12.14 16.24 -16.42
C ARG A 871 12.28 17.74 -16.04
N GLN A 872 11.20 18.53 -16.12
CA GLN A 872 11.28 20.01 -16.19
C GLN A 872 10.66 20.77 -15.01
N HIS A 873 10.61 20.23 -13.78
CA HIS A 873 9.97 20.91 -12.64
C HIS A 873 10.93 21.30 -11.50
N ILE A 874 12.25 21.21 -11.73
CA ILE A 874 13.29 21.63 -10.79
C ILE A 874 14.24 22.58 -11.50
N PHE A 875 14.27 23.83 -11.05
CA PHE A 875 15.04 24.92 -11.64
C PHE A 875 16.02 25.48 -10.62
N ALA A 876 17.27 25.65 -11.04
CA ALA A 876 18.29 26.36 -10.28
C ALA A 876 18.65 27.61 -11.07
N VAL A 877 18.40 28.78 -10.50
CA VAL A 877 18.59 30.08 -11.16
C VAL A 877 19.46 30.99 -10.30
N ARG A 878 20.21 31.85 -10.98
CA ARG A 878 21.15 32.79 -10.36
C ARG A 878 20.62 34.20 -10.41
N ARG A 879 20.51 34.85 -9.25
CA ARG A 879 19.97 36.21 -9.16
C ARG A 879 20.79 37.24 -9.94
N ASP A 880 22.11 37.09 -9.98
CA ASP A 880 23.03 38.03 -10.64
C ASP A 880 22.98 37.98 -12.18
N LEU A 881 22.43 36.90 -12.74
CA LEU A 881 22.22 36.74 -14.20
C LEU A 881 20.80 37.10 -14.65
N MET A 882 19.92 37.47 -13.72
CA MET A 882 18.51 37.75 -14.00
C MET A 882 18.27 39.25 -14.17
N GLU A 883 17.52 39.61 -15.20
CA GLU A 883 16.92 40.94 -15.31
C GLU A 883 15.96 41.20 -14.12
N GLU A 884 15.88 42.45 -13.67
CA GLU A 884 15.05 42.83 -12.52
C GLU A 884 13.58 42.46 -12.74
N ASP A 885 13.07 42.71 -13.95
CA ASP A 885 11.70 42.41 -14.33
C ASP A 885 11.41 40.90 -14.28
N SER A 886 12.35 40.06 -14.71
CA SER A 886 12.23 38.58 -14.61
C SER A 886 12.22 38.09 -13.17
N TYR A 887 13.07 38.64 -12.31
CA TYR A 887 13.10 38.30 -10.89
C TYR A 887 11.81 38.68 -10.18
N ARG A 888 11.32 39.91 -10.40
CA ARG A 888 10.06 40.38 -9.80
C ARG A 888 8.86 39.58 -10.31
N THR A 889 8.83 39.25 -11.60
CA THR A 889 7.78 38.43 -12.20
C THR A 889 7.78 37.01 -11.62
N LEU A 890 8.94 36.38 -11.43
CA LEU A 890 9.06 35.05 -10.82
C LEU A 890 8.46 35.03 -9.41
N LEU A 891 8.85 35.98 -8.56
CA LEU A 891 8.36 36.02 -7.18
C LEU A 891 6.87 36.40 -7.10
N ALA A 892 6.39 37.29 -7.98
CA ALA A 892 4.98 37.68 -8.03
C ALA A 892 4.06 36.54 -8.54
N ALA A 893 4.55 35.72 -9.48
CA ALA A 893 3.83 34.58 -10.04
C ALA A 893 3.80 33.37 -9.09
N ALA A 894 4.80 33.24 -8.20
CA ALA A 894 4.88 32.13 -7.26
C ALA A 894 3.73 32.07 -6.24
N ARG A 895 3.29 30.84 -5.94
CA ARG A 895 2.30 30.57 -4.88
C ARG A 895 2.97 30.45 -3.51
N ILE A 896 4.24 30.05 -3.50
CA ILE A 896 5.06 29.97 -2.30
C ILE A 896 6.38 30.69 -2.57
N VAL A 897 6.71 31.66 -1.73
CA VAL A 897 7.99 32.40 -1.75
C VAL A 897 8.62 32.34 -0.37
N LEU A 898 9.66 31.52 -0.22
CA LEU A 898 10.39 31.36 1.03
C LEU A 898 11.84 31.81 0.90
N HIS A 899 12.46 32.14 2.02
CA HIS A 899 13.90 32.42 2.08
C HIS A 899 14.53 31.62 3.21
N THR A 900 15.65 30.95 2.94
CA THR A 900 16.34 30.10 3.91
C THR A 900 16.75 30.80 5.21
N ARG A 901 17.12 32.09 5.15
CA ARG A 901 17.47 32.92 6.32
C ARG A 901 16.34 33.06 7.36
N ASN A 902 15.11 32.75 6.96
CA ASN A 902 13.93 32.84 7.81
C ASN A 902 13.66 31.51 8.56
N GLY A 903 14.61 30.58 8.62
CA GLY A 903 14.43 29.28 9.27
C GLY A 903 13.99 28.19 8.30
N THR A 904 13.63 27.02 8.83
CA THR A 904 13.25 25.87 7.99
C THR A 904 11.95 26.15 7.22
N ILE A 905 11.66 25.31 6.22
CA ILE A 905 10.41 25.42 5.45
C ILE A 905 9.20 25.31 6.37
N PHE A 906 9.22 24.36 7.31
CA PHE A 906 8.09 24.14 8.22
C PHE A 906 7.89 25.31 9.20
N ASP A 907 8.97 25.90 9.74
CA ASP A 907 8.88 27.09 10.61
C ASP A 907 8.22 28.29 9.89
N GLN A 908 8.46 28.41 8.58
CA GLN A 908 7.86 29.47 7.76
C GLN A 908 6.37 29.20 7.49
N ILE A 909 5.98 27.95 7.31
CA ILE A 909 4.58 27.55 7.13
C ILE A 909 3.77 27.71 8.42
N GLU A 910 4.32 27.31 9.57
CA GLU A 910 3.65 27.49 10.86
C GLU A 910 3.39 28.97 11.17
N ARG A 911 4.32 29.86 10.81
CA ARG A 911 4.11 31.31 10.92
C ARG A 911 3.04 31.84 9.97
N ALA A 912 2.94 31.28 8.77
CA ALA A 912 1.87 31.64 7.83
C ALA A 912 0.49 31.19 8.36
N GLU A 913 0.39 29.98 8.93
CA GLU A 913 -0.84 29.50 9.58
C GLU A 913 -1.21 30.38 10.79
N ALA A 914 -0.24 30.74 11.64
CA ALA A 914 -0.48 31.61 12.79
C ALA A 914 -0.95 33.02 12.37
N ALA A 915 -0.37 33.59 11.32
CA ALA A 915 -0.78 34.89 10.78
C ALA A 915 -2.21 34.85 10.19
N GLU A 916 -2.57 33.76 9.51
CA GLU A 916 -3.93 33.57 8.99
C GLU A 916 -4.95 33.46 10.13
N ILE A 917 -4.64 32.71 11.19
CA ILE A 917 -5.51 32.56 12.37
C ILE A 917 -5.71 33.92 13.04
N ASP A 918 -4.64 34.69 13.25
CA ASP A 918 -4.71 36.02 13.86
C ASP A 918 -5.57 36.98 13.02
N ALA A 919 -5.40 36.95 11.69
CA ALA A 919 -6.17 37.79 10.77
C ALA A 919 -7.67 37.44 10.69
N ARG A 920 -8.04 36.16 10.91
CA ARG A 920 -9.45 35.74 11.01
C ARG A 920 -10.12 36.24 12.30
N GLY A 921 -9.33 36.69 13.29
CA GLY A 921 -9.80 37.14 14.59
C GLY A 921 -10.19 35.98 15.51
N LYS A 922 -10.09 36.18 16.84
CA LYS A 922 -10.65 35.22 17.80
C LYS A 922 -12.16 35.14 17.59
N PRO A 923 -12.76 33.94 17.46
CA PRO A 923 -14.21 33.83 17.46
C PRO A 923 -14.73 34.43 18.75
N ASN A 924 -15.48 35.53 18.66
CA ASN A 924 -16.16 36.08 19.83
C ASN A 924 -17.12 35.01 20.33
N ALA A 925 -16.92 34.54 21.56
CA ALA A 925 -17.82 33.58 22.22
C ALA A 925 -19.28 34.10 22.30
N ASP A 926 -19.47 35.42 22.20
CA ASP A 926 -20.76 36.11 22.20
C ASP A 926 -21.27 36.54 20.82
N SER A 927 -20.52 36.33 19.73
CA SER A 927 -21.09 36.52 18.39
C SER A 927 -21.87 35.28 18.02
N SER A 928 -23.14 35.23 18.42
CA SER A 928 -24.16 34.32 17.92
C SER A 928 -24.47 34.59 16.43
N THR A 929 -23.47 34.72 15.58
CA THR A 929 -23.62 34.81 14.12
C THR A 929 -23.98 33.46 13.51
N ASP A 930 -23.93 32.36 14.28
CA ASP A 930 -24.62 31.10 13.96
C ASP A 930 -26.15 31.26 13.88
N ASN A 931 -26.68 32.38 14.40
CA ASN A 931 -28.05 32.84 14.25
C ASN A 931 -28.08 34.29 13.73
N LEU A 932 -27.26 34.63 12.72
CA LEU A 932 -27.95 35.32 11.64
C LEU A 932 -28.82 34.21 11.04
N PRO A 933 -30.16 34.18 11.25
CA PRO A 933 -30.96 33.48 10.27
C PRO A 933 -30.41 33.97 8.93
N ALA A 934 -30.24 33.09 7.95
CA ALA A 934 -30.36 33.60 6.58
C ALA A 934 -31.59 34.48 6.70
N ARG A 935 -31.42 35.83 6.68
CA ARG A 935 -32.55 36.74 6.69
C ARG A 935 -33.26 36.15 5.52
N SER A 936 -34.37 35.45 5.76
CA SER A 936 -35.25 35.09 4.68
C SER A 936 -35.46 36.48 4.14
N VAL A 937 -34.91 36.75 2.96
CA VAL A 937 -35.19 37.97 2.25
C VAL A 937 -36.66 37.77 1.97
N GLY A 938 -37.50 38.18 2.93
CA GLY A 938 -38.59 37.32 3.41
C GLY A 938 -39.46 37.02 2.23
N ARG A 939 -39.34 35.81 1.67
CA ARG A 939 -39.64 35.45 0.27
C ARG A 939 -40.20 36.67 -0.45
N ALA A 940 -39.32 37.61 -0.85
CA ALA A 940 -39.74 38.95 -1.28
C ALA A 940 -40.94 38.75 -2.19
N ARG A 941 -42.12 39.23 -1.74
CA ARG A 941 -43.43 38.83 -2.29
C ARG A 941 -43.25 38.57 -3.77
N THR A 942 -43.25 37.29 -4.18
CA THR A 942 -42.90 36.95 -5.56
C THR A 942 -44.01 37.51 -6.43
N LEU A 943 -43.83 38.75 -6.86
CA LEU A 943 -44.73 39.42 -7.78
C LEU A 943 -44.53 38.66 -9.08
N ALA A 944 -45.57 37.93 -9.49
CA ALA A 944 -45.56 37.23 -10.77
C ALA A 944 -45.10 38.21 -11.85
N ALA A 945 -44.15 37.79 -12.68
CA ALA A 945 -43.68 38.62 -13.78
C ALA A 945 -44.89 39.03 -14.64
N SER A 946 -45.19 40.33 -14.71
CA SER A 946 -46.32 40.82 -15.50
C SER A 946 -45.93 40.89 -16.99
N GLY A 947 -46.82 40.43 -17.86
CA GLY A 947 -46.76 40.60 -19.31
C GLY A 947 -47.33 41.93 -19.80
N ASP A 948 -47.72 42.85 -18.90
CA ASP A 948 -48.31 44.12 -19.29
C ASP A 948 -47.40 44.88 -20.25
N GLN A 949 -48.01 45.39 -21.33
CA GLN A 949 -47.36 46.10 -22.44
C GLN A 949 -46.50 45.23 -23.38
N LEU A 950 -46.51 43.90 -23.23
CA LEU A 950 -45.78 42.98 -24.10
C LEU A 950 -46.71 42.15 -25.01
N MET A 951 -46.35 42.01 -26.28
CA MET A 951 -46.99 41.12 -27.24
C MET A 951 -46.46 39.68 -27.08
N PHE A 952 -47.32 38.68 -27.25
CA PHE A 952 -46.96 37.25 -27.19
C PHE A 952 -46.27 36.79 -25.89
N TRP A 953 -46.77 37.25 -24.74
CA TRP A 953 -46.28 36.83 -23.41
C TRP A 953 -46.36 35.31 -23.22
N ASN A 954 -45.23 34.68 -22.88
CA ASN A 954 -45.13 33.24 -22.70
C ASN A 954 -44.94 32.80 -21.22
N GLY A 955 -45.15 33.71 -20.27
CA GLY A 955 -44.93 33.49 -18.84
C GLY A 955 -43.61 34.05 -18.31
N ILE A 956 -42.60 34.28 -19.15
CA ILE A 956 -41.29 34.82 -18.76
C ILE A 956 -40.74 35.90 -19.71
N GLY A 957 -41.32 36.03 -20.90
CA GLY A 957 -40.91 37.03 -21.88
C GLY A 957 -41.94 37.28 -22.99
N GLY A 958 -41.79 38.41 -23.67
CA GLY A 958 -42.65 38.86 -24.77
C GLY A 958 -42.00 40.00 -25.56
N PHE A 959 -42.61 40.39 -26.67
CA PHE A 959 -42.10 41.47 -27.53
C PHE A 959 -42.66 42.83 -27.15
N ASP A 960 -41.80 43.84 -27.07
CA ASP A 960 -42.14 45.26 -26.89
C ASP A 960 -41.84 46.05 -28.20
N ARG A 961 -42.29 47.31 -28.27
CA ARG A 961 -42.02 48.27 -29.35
C ARG A 961 -42.29 47.71 -30.75
N ASP A 962 -43.51 47.21 -30.96
CA ASP A 962 -43.97 46.63 -32.23
C ASP A 962 -43.08 45.48 -32.74
N GLY A 963 -42.53 44.66 -31.84
CA GLY A 963 -41.75 43.47 -32.20
C GLY A 963 -40.24 43.68 -32.31
N ARG A 964 -39.73 44.88 -31.98
CA ARG A 964 -38.29 45.19 -32.10
C ARG A 964 -37.45 44.67 -30.94
N ASP A 965 -38.01 44.67 -29.73
CA ASP A 965 -37.29 44.30 -28.51
C ASP A 965 -37.95 43.06 -27.89
N TYR A 966 -37.17 42.03 -27.57
CA TYR A 966 -37.67 40.89 -26.77
C TYR A 966 -37.31 41.11 -25.30
N VAL A 967 -38.32 41.26 -24.46
CA VAL A 967 -38.17 41.57 -23.03
C VAL A 967 -38.36 40.30 -22.22
N VAL A 968 -37.37 39.97 -21.38
CA VAL A 968 -37.45 38.88 -20.40
C VAL A 968 -37.71 39.48 -19.02
N ARG A 969 -38.76 39.01 -18.33
CA ARG A 969 -39.10 39.40 -16.96
C ARG A 969 -39.17 38.12 -16.12
N LEU A 970 -38.27 37.98 -15.15
CA LEU A 970 -38.19 36.84 -14.24
C LEU A 970 -38.60 37.26 -12.83
N SER A 971 -39.28 36.38 -12.10
CA SER A 971 -39.68 36.62 -10.71
C SER A 971 -39.10 35.57 -9.75
N GLY A 972 -38.57 36.02 -8.61
CA GLY A 972 -37.98 35.11 -7.61
C GLY A 972 -36.86 34.24 -8.19
N ASP A 973 -37.02 32.92 -8.06
CA ASP A 973 -36.06 31.91 -8.54
C ASP A 973 -36.37 31.40 -9.97
N GLU A 974 -37.28 32.06 -10.70
CA GLU A 974 -37.58 31.70 -12.08
C GLU A 974 -36.35 31.91 -12.99
N VAL A 975 -36.11 30.93 -13.85
CA VAL A 975 -35.04 30.97 -14.87
C VAL A 975 -35.64 30.72 -16.24
N THR A 976 -34.96 31.18 -17.30
CA THR A 976 -35.35 30.85 -18.66
C THR A 976 -35.27 29.31 -18.92
N PRO A 977 -35.76 28.79 -20.05
CA PRO A 977 -35.56 27.37 -20.41
C PRO A 977 -34.13 27.05 -20.87
N GLN A 978 -33.47 27.97 -21.59
CA GLN A 978 -32.05 27.87 -21.98
C GLN A 978 -31.28 29.15 -21.64
N PRO A 979 -29.95 29.10 -21.39
CA PRO A 979 -29.14 30.28 -21.12
C PRO A 979 -29.36 31.37 -22.16
N TRP A 980 -29.65 32.58 -21.68
CA TRP A 980 -29.83 33.77 -22.51
C TRP A 980 -28.87 34.83 -22.02
N ILE A 981 -28.08 35.41 -22.93
CA ILE A 981 -27.07 36.42 -22.61
C ILE A 981 -27.20 37.61 -23.56
N ASN A 982 -26.91 38.81 -23.05
CA ASN A 982 -26.69 40.01 -23.85
C ASN A 982 -25.20 40.29 -23.89
N VAL A 983 -24.62 40.39 -25.08
CA VAL A 983 -23.20 40.69 -25.29
C VAL A 983 -23.05 42.14 -25.71
N ILE A 984 -22.32 42.93 -24.93
CA ILE A 984 -22.07 44.36 -25.19
C ILE A 984 -20.57 44.55 -25.31
N ALA A 985 -20.09 44.86 -26.52
CA ALA A 985 -18.66 44.94 -26.78
C ALA A 985 -18.31 46.03 -27.81
N ASN A 986 -17.07 46.51 -27.72
CA ASN A 986 -16.38 47.33 -28.72
C ASN A 986 -14.99 46.72 -29.00
N ARG A 987 -14.13 47.41 -29.77
CA ARG A 987 -12.81 46.90 -30.16
C ARG A 987 -11.87 46.61 -28.97
N ASN A 988 -12.02 47.31 -27.85
CA ASN A 988 -11.09 47.27 -26.72
C ASN A 988 -11.66 46.61 -25.48
N PHE A 989 -12.98 46.56 -25.32
CA PHE A 989 -13.64 46.07 -24.12
C PHE A 989 -14.98 45.44 -24.44
N GLY A 990 -15.36 44.41 -23.69
CA GLY A 990 -16.70 43.87 -23.74
C GLY A 990 -17.08 43.17 -22.46
N PHE A 991 -18.39 42.99 -22.29
CA PHE A 991 -18.95 42.17 -21.24
C PHE A 991 -20.21 41.46 -21.75
N HIS A 992 -20.63 40.42 -21.05
CA HIS A 992 -21.99 39.92 -21.19
C HIS A 992 -22.73 39.94 -19.86
N SER A 993 -24.05 39.99 -19.94
CA SER A 993 -24.95 39.75 -18.81
C SER A 993 -25.94 38.67 -19.19
N SER A 994 -26.05 37.63 -18.35
CA SER A 994 -27.07 36.61 -18.51
C SER A 994 -28.44 37.06 -17.97
N ALA A 995 -29.51 36.36 -18.36
CA ALA A 995 -30.85 36.58 -17.80
C ALA A 995 -30.91 36.37 -16.27
N GLY A 996 -30.00 35.57 -15.71
CA GLY A 996 -29.86 35.38 -14.26
C GLY A 996 -28.89 36.36 -13.58
N GLY A 997 -28.44 37.40 -14.28
CA GLY A 997 -27.54 38.44 -13.75
C GLY A 997 -26.05 38.07 -13.71
N ALA A 998 -25.67 36.84 -14.06
CA ALA A 998 -24.26 36.46 -14.16
C ALA A 998 -23.54 37.28 -15.24
N SER A 999 -22.42 37.90 -14.84
CA SER A 999 -21.63 38.79 -15.68
C SER A 999 -20.22 38.27 -15.89
N PHE A 1000 -19.65 38.64 -17.03
CA PHE A 1000 -18.29 38.30 -17.45
C PHE A 1000 -17.74 39.43 -18.31
N SER A 1001 -16.57 39.96 -17.93
CA SER A 1001 -15.92 41.08 -18.61
C SER A 1001 -14.54 40.71 -19.15
N TRP A 1002 -14.16 41.31 -20.27
CA TRP A 1002 -12.87 41.10 -20.93
C TRP A 1002 -12.34 42.37 -21.61
N SER A 1003 -11.04 42.39 -21.83
CA SER A 1003 -10.36 43.42 -22.62
C SER A 1003 -9.92 42.83 -23.96
N ARG A 1004 -10.19 43.47 -25.09
CA ARG A 1004 -9.79 43.06 -26.46
C ARG A 1004 -10.32 41.70 -26.95
N ASN A 1005 -10.09 40.60 -26.23
CA ASN A 1005 -10.47 39.24 -26.60
C ASN A 1005 -11.08 38.51 -25.39
N SER A 1006 -12.29 37.97 -25.56
CA SER A 1006 -13.06 37.30 -24.51
C SER A 1006 -12.53 35.93 -24.10
N ARG A 1007 -11.54 35.38 -24.81
CA ARG A 1007 -10.86 34.14 -24.47
C ARG A 1007 -9.55 34.40 -23.76
N ASP A 1008 -8.70 35.25 -24.34
CA ASP A 1008 -7.30 35.39 -23.95
C ASP A 1008 -7.06 36.49 -22.90
N PHE A 1009 -7.98 37.44 -22.74
CA PHE A 1009 -7.82 38.63 -21.89
C PHE A 1009 -9.06 38.86 -21.01
N GLN A 1010 -9.43 37.82 -20.28
CA GLN A 1010 -10.51 37.82 -19.30
C GLN A 1010 -10.15 38.72 -18.12
N LEU A 1011 -11.04 39.64 -17.74
CA LEU A 1011 -10.86 40.46 -16.54
C LEU A 1011 -11.50 39.79 -15.32
N THR A 1012 -12.61 39.10 -15.55
CA THR A 1012 -13.31 38.31 -14.54
C THR A 1012 -13.56 36.90 -15.07
N PRO A 1013 -13.69 35.88 -14.20
CA PRO A 1013 -13.79 34.50 -14.65
C PRO A 1013 -15.14 34.24 -15.33
N TRP A 1014 -15.11 33.58 -16.50
CA TRP A 1014 -16.33 33.06 -17.11
C TRP A 1014 -16.62 31.63 -16.64
N SER A 1015 -17.77 31.41 -16.00
CA SER A 1015 -18.13 30.09 -15.46
C SER A 1015 -18.41 29.02 -16.52
N ASN A 1016 -18.83 29.43 -17.73
CA ASN A 1016 -19.19 28.53 -18.83
C ASN A 1016 -20.03 27.32 -18.36
N ASP A 1017 -21.05 27.57 -17.54
CA ASP A 1017 -21.90 26.54 -16.93
C ASP A 1017 -23.38 26.81 -17.28
N PRO A 1018 -24.02 25.98 -18.14
CA PRO A 1018 -25.39 26.19 -18.57
C PRO A 1018 -26.45 25.85 -17.51
N VAL A 1019 -26.07 25.16 -16.42
CA VAL A 1019 -26.98 24.71 -15.35
C VAL A 1019 -26.96 25.70 -14.19
N ILE A 1020 -25.77 26.01 -13.66
CA ILE A 1020 -25.62 26.86 -12.47
C ILE A 1020 -25.52 28.35 -12.84
N ASN A 1021 -24.83 28.67 -13.95
CA ASN A 1021 -24.66 30.05 -14.43
C ASN A 1021 -24.09 31.01 -13.35
N ARG A 1022 -22.97 30.65 -12.72
CA ARG A 1022 -22.31 31.44 -11.67
C ARG A 1022 -21.74 32.77 -12.22
N THR A 1023 -21.88 33.85 -11.46
CA THR A 1023 -21.29 35.16 -11.80
C THR A 1023 -19.79 35.22 -11.49
N GLY A 1024 -19.00 35.87 -12.35
CA GLY A 1024 -17.60 36.19 -12.08
C GLY A 1024 -17.41 37.53 -11.36
N GLU A 1025 -18.49 38.32 -11.24
CA GLU A 1025 -18.52 39.67 -10.71
C GLU A 1025 -19.66 39.84 -9.71
N ALA A 1026 -19.41 40.55 -8.61
CA ALA A 1026 -20.43 40.91 -7.64
C ALA A 1026 -20.15 42.29 -7.05
N LEU A 1027 -21.21 43.06 -6.79
CA LEU A 1027 -21.17 44.31 -6.04
C LEU A 1027 -21.85 44.09 -4.70
N TYR A 1028 -21.10 44.27 -3.61
CA TYR A 1028 -21.64 44.20 -2.26
C TYR A 1028 -22.15 45.58 -1.86
N ILE A 1029 -23.42 45.66 -1.47
CA ILE A 1029 -24.05 46.87 -0.96
C ILE A 1029 -24.27 46.65 0.53
N CYS A 1030 -23.66 47.49 1.36
CA CYS A 1030 -23.84 47.50 2.81
C CYS A 1030 -24.58 48.79 3.20
N ASP A 1031 -25.60 48.66 4.05
CA ASP A 1031 -26.28 49.82 4.62
C ASP A 1031 -25.46 50.29 5.83
N MET A 1032 -24.82 51.44 5.72
CA MET A 1032 -23.95 51.96 6.78
C MET A 1032 -24.68 52.23 8.11
N ALA A 1033 -26.02 52.32 8.11
CA ALA A 1033 -26.82 52.51 9.32
C ALA A 1033 -27.20 51.19 10.00
N THR A 1034 -27.39 50.11 9.24
CA THR A 1034 -27.84 48.81 9.78
C THR A 1034 -26.80 47.69 9.69
N GLY A 1035 -25.65 47.97 9.08
CA GLY A 1035 -24.73 46.94 8.57
C GLY A 1035 -25.27 46.30 7.30
#